data_AF-K5E1Z7-F1
#
_entry.id   AF-K5E1Z7-F1
#
_cell.length_a   1.000
_cell.length_b   1.000
_cell.length_c   1.000
_cell.angle_alpha   90.00
_cell.angle_beta   90.00
_cell.angle_gamma   90.00
#
_symmetry.space_group_name_H-M   'P 1'
#
loop_
_entity.id
_entity.type
_entity.pdbx_description
1 polymer ?
#
loop_
_entity_poly.entity_id
_entity_poly.type
_entity_poly.pdbx_seq_one_letter_code
_entity_poly.pdbx_strand_id
1 'polypeptide(L)'
;MFTEANGFLKVEAEDFASQTDTDKRAFYLTTAESAPSVQPDGDPSHASDASGGAYLEILPDTRRTHADKLIHGTNFSPQPGKMAVLTYRVNVQTPGRYYVWVRAYSTGSEDNGLHVGIDGTWPESGQRLQWCQGKHSWYWDSKQRTEAQHCGEPGKIFLDIHEPGEHKIHFSMREDGFEFDQWLMTTDSNFQRPPAGKSNKPKENATTQVLSLPAKEFEFKSGGYYLDQGKWLAINPDRNQSAAAKKVFPFPSGRYDVTLKAVGENDGQSTYSVSADKESIGSFTCPMADQTFAEGKQFHKTFANVQITEGAELEVASKIASADGAEYSRARWSELTFTPANEATAKAAANFAKENHLVAAKTSAESNDRTGSPTKPVSDQPLQMPREKDGDGSVQVTGEKRMWHKVTVTLNGPYAHEQDNTPNPYLDHRMEVEFKHESGKQYLVPGYFAADGNAANTSAESGTQWRAHFAPDETGEWTYTVHFATGKNAAIDRDASAKTVAAFNGKTGTFNVAKTNKSGRDFRAHGRLQYVNQSHLQFAGTGQYFLKAGADAPETLLGYAEFDGTVAGKPGKVPLKKYEPHLGDWRRGDPTWKDSQGKGLIGAVNYLSSKGCNAFSFLTYNAGGDGDNVWPFIQRDDKLHYDCSKLDQWGIVFDHGTENGMYLHFKLQETENDDHRQGQKAKGFKPESLDGGKLGSQRKLYLREIIARFGHNLALNWNLAEETTQTTDEHLAMLNYIEEMDPYGHHRVLHTYPGEQDKKYDPLLGDKSNLTGVSLQNSHIKDTHWQTVKWSEKAREAGKPWVVAFDESGSAAHGQCPDLGYRGYDGRDKTGKMTYTQHEVRKQTLWGNFMGGGGGVEYYFGYQYDENDLGCEDWRSRDQSWDACRVAIEFFQNNAVPFWEMVNADELVGNEKHDNSKYCLAKAGEAYVVYLPNGGTTSIDLSDADGEFQVHWYNARIGGDLQSGSVKTVSGGGSVEIGQPPADADQDWAVLLRK
;
A
#
# COMPACT_ATOMS: atom_id res chain seq x y z
N MET A 1 9.45 15.51 -9.13
CA MET A 1 10.34 16.11 -8.10
C MET A 1 11.70 16.28 -8.75
N PHE A 2 12.21 17.51 -8.80
CA PHE A 2 13.50 17.79 -9.42
C PHE A 2 14.62 17.69 -8.40
N THR A 3 15.80 17.24 -8.80
CA THR A 3 16.95 17.15 -7.89
C THR A 3 18.00 18.14 -8.33
N GLU A 4 18.37 19.04 -7.41
CA GLU A 4 19.51 19.94 -7.58
C GLU A 4 20.81 19.11 -7.55
N ALA A 5 21.75 19.46 -8.44
CA ALA A 5 23.05 18.84 -8.51
C ALA A 5 24.17 19.89 -8.52
N ASN A 6 25.07 19.82 -7.51
CA ASN A 6 26.27 20.67 -7.39
C ASN A 6 26.00 22.17 -7.46
N GLY A 7 24.98 22.64 -6.76
CA GLY A 7 24.51 24.01 -6.73
C GLY A 7 23.74 24.44 -7.97
N PHE A 8 23.24 23.53 -8.82
CA PHE A 8 22.53 23.88 -10.06
C PHE A 8 21.28 23.03 -10.27
N LEU A 9 20.17 23.69 -10.66
CA LEU A 9 18.93 23.05 -11.10
C LEU A 9 18.31 23.83 -12.25
N LYS A 10 17.76 23.13 -13.26
CA LYS A 10 16.99 23.70 -14.37
C LYS A 10 15.71 22.88 -14.60
N VAL A 11 14.59 23.56 -14.84
CA VAL A 11 13.23 22.99 -14.87
C VAL A 11 12.42 23.64 -16.01
N GLU A 12 11.61 22.83 -16.71
CA GLU A 12 10.60 23.31 -17.67
C GLU A 12 9.40 23.90 -16.91
N ALA A 13 8.86 25.02 -17.37
CA ALA A 13 7.79 25.72 -16.65
C ALA A 13 6.50 24.88 -16.57
N GLU A 14 6.21 24.09 -17.61
CA GLU A 14 5.04 23.21 -17.66
C GLU A 14 5.10 22.02 -16.68
N ASP A 15 6.26 21.71 -16.10
CA ASP A 15 6.42 20.59 -15.16
C ASP A 15 6.14 20.97 -13.68
N PHE A 16 5.25 21.94 -13.46
CA PHE A 16 4.82 22.34 -12.13
C PHE A 16 3.99 21.24 -11.44
N ALA A 17 4.08 21.16 -10.11
CA ALA A 17 3.37 20.15 -9.31
C ALA A 17 1.91 20.56 -9.02
N SER A 18 1.66 21.85 -8.84
CA SER A 18 0.30 22.39 -8.63
C SER A 18 0.23 23.87 -8.97
N GLN A 19 -0.99 24.35 -9.23
CA GLN A 19 -1.30 25.76 -9.41
C GLN A 19 -2.45 26.19 -8.48
N THR A 20 -2.36 27.36 -7.85
CA THR A 20 -3.40 27.94 -6.97
C THR A 20 -3.70 29.41 -7.32
N ASP A 21 -4.71 30.00 -6.67
CA ASP A 21 -5.10 31.40 -6.82
C ASP A 21 -5.49 31.79 -8.26
N THR A 22 -6.31 30.94 -8.89
CA THR A 22 -6.63 30.97 -10.32
C THR A 22 -7.91 31.73 -10.69
N ASP A 23 -8.63 32.29 -9.72
CA ASP A 23 -9.97 32.88 -9.91
C ASP A 23 -10.04 34.01 -10.95
N LYS A 24 -8.93 34.75 -11.11
CA LYS A 24 -8.85 35.91 -12.03
C LYS A 24 -7.91 35.67 -13.20
N ARG A 25 -6.80 34.99 -12.93
CA ARG A 25 -5.71 34.70 -13.86
C ARG A 25 -5.15 33.34 -13.51
N ALA A 26 -4.75 32.59 -14.53
CA ALA A 26 -4.05 31.33 -14.36
C ALA A 26 -3.01 31.20 -15.49
N PHE A 27 -1.97 30.42 -15.21
CA PHE A 27 -1.08 29.88 -16.23
C PHE A 27 -1.79 28.78 -17.01
N TYR A 28 -1.78 28.90 -18.33
CA TYR A 28 -2.30 27.92 -19.27
C TYR A 28 -1.18 27.40 -20.15
N LEU A 29 -1.23 26.11 -20.47
CA LEU A 29 -0.26 25.46 -21.33
C LEU A 29 -0.52 25.76 -22.81
N THR A 30 0.49 26.27 -23.50
CA THR A 30 0.52 26.43 -24.95
C THR A 30 1.62 25.52 -25.51
N THR A 31 1.28 24.72 -26.52
CA THR A 31 2.20 23.82 -27.24
C THR A 31 2.13 24.09 -28.74
N ALA A 32 3.05 23.50 -29.51
CA ALA A 32 3.03 23.60 -30.97
C ALA A 32 1.73 23.06 -31.62
N GLU A 33 0.98 22.23 -30.90
CA GLU A 33 -0.22 21.53 -31.39
C GLU A 33 -1.51 22.06 -30.78
N SER A 34 -1.43 22.83 -29.68
CA SER A 34 -2.59 23.24 -28.89
C SER A 34 -2.34 24.55 -28.16
N ALA A 35 -3.32 25.46 -28.20
CA ALA A 35 -3.32 26.71 -27.45
C ALA A 35 -4.64 26.84 -26.66
N PRO A 36 -4.64 27.50 -25.49
CA PRO A 36 -5.85 27.72 -24.70
C PRO A 36 -6.86 28.61 -25.43
N SER A 37 -8.15 28.33 -25.25
CA SER A 37 -9.23 29.15 -25.84
C SER A 37 -9.60 30.38 -25.01
N VAL A 38 -8.74 30.79 -24.06
CA VAL A 38 -9.00 31.89 -23.13
C VAL A 38 -8.72 33.21 -23.83
N GLN A 39 -9.63 34.17 -23.71
CA GLN A 39 -9.57 35.46 -24.41
C GLN A 39 -9.80 36.61 -23.43
N PRO A 40 -9.23 37.81 -23.66
CA PRO A 40 -8.29 38.11 -24.75
C PRO A 40 -6.95 37.38 -24.59
N ASP A 41 -6.43 36.92 -25.72
CA ASP A 41 -5.03 36.51 -25.92
C ASP A 41 -4.59 37.23 -27.20
N GLY A 42 -3.63 38.14 -27.01
CA GLY A 42 -3.22 39.07 -28.04
C GLY A 42 -2.04 38.61 -28.88
N ASP A 43 -1.41 37.51 -28.49
CA ASP A 43 -0.10 37.10 -28.96
C ASP A 43 -0.20 35.86 -29.86
N PRO A 44 0.63 35.74 -30.90
CA PRO A 44 0.73 34.50 -31.64
C PRO A 44 1.41 33.43 -30.77
N SER A 45 1.11 32.15 -30.99
CA SER A 45 1.80 31.07 -30.28
C SER A 45 3.31 31.12 -30.52
N HIS A 46 4.08 31.16 -29.43
CA HIS A 46 5.55 31.11 -29.45
C HIS A 46 6.12 29.71 -29.15
N ALA A 47 5.27 28.69 -29.17
CA ALA A 47 5.62 27.33 -28.76
C ALA A 47 6.67 26.68 -29.67
N SER A 48 6.74 27.05 -30.95
CA SER A 48 7.73 26.48 -31.88
C SER A 48 9.18 26.81 -31.52
N ASP A 49 9.39 27.88 -30.75
CA ASP A 49 10.71 28.38 -30.37
C ASP A 49 11.00 28.24 -28.86
N ALA A 50 9.99 27.82 -28.08
CA ALA A 50 10.11 27.49 -26.66
C ALA A 50 10.93 26.20 -26.43
N SER A 51 11.45 26.03 -25.23
CA SER A 51 12.03 24.74 -24.83
C SER A 51 10.97 23.66 -24.90
N GLY A 52 11.34 22.46 -25.33
CA GLY A 52 10.39 21.34 -25.37
C GLY A 52 9.23 21.48 -26.36
N GLY A 53 9.04 22.64 -27.00
CA GLY A 53 7.89 22.93 -27.86
C GLY A 53 6.65 23.39 -27.10
N ALA A 54 6.81 23.84 -25.84
CA ALA A 54 5.72 24.25 -24.96
C ALA A 54 6.13 25.39 -24.00
N TYR A 55 5.15 26.14 -23.50
CA TYR A 55 5.32 27.16 -22.48
C TYR A 55 4.01 27.40 -21.72
N LEU A 56 4.08 28.11 -20.60
CA LEU A 56 2.92 28.55 -19.85
C LEU A 56 2.65 30.05 -20.07
N GLU A 57 1.39 30.44 -20.17
CA GLU A 57 0.99 31.83 -20.35
C GLU A 57 -0.08 32.26 -19.34
N ILE A 58 0.08 33.44 -18.75
CA ILE A 58 -0.88 33.97 -17.78
C ILE A 58 -2.05 34.63 -18.51
N LEU A 59 -3.21 33.97 -18.56
CA LEU A 59 -4.39 34.45 -19.27
C LEU A 59 -5.58 34.74 -18.34
N PRO A 60 -6.54 35.60 -18.76
CA PRO A 60 -6.54 36.40 -19.99
C PRO A 60 -5.52 37.55 -20.01
N ASP A 61 -4.91 37.83 -21.16
CA ASP A 61 -3.99 38.96 -21.35
C ASP A 61 -4.76 40.23 -21.70
N THR A 62 -4.94 41.08 -20.69
CA THR A 62 -5.71 42.32 -20.82
C THR A 62 -4.85 43.58 -20.81
N ARG A 63 -3.52 43.45 -20.71
CA ARG A 63 -2.61 44.60 -20.60
C ARG A 63 -1.28 44.34 -21.32
N ARG A 64 -1.28 44.65 -22.62
CA ARG A 64 -0.11 44.45 -23.50
C ARG A 64 0.80 45.66 -23.59
N THR A 65 0.21 46.85 -23.49
CA THR A 65 0.91 48.13 -23.73
C THR A 65 0.59 49.14 -22.65
N HIS A 66 1.39 50.21 -22.59
CA HIS A 66 1.15 51.34 -21.69
C HIS A 66 -0.18 52.09 -21.94
N ALA A 67 -0.81 51.88 -23.10
CA ALA A 67 -2.12 52.43 -23.41
C ALA A 67 -3.27 51.63 -22.76
N ASP A 68 -3.02 50.37 -22.40
CA ASP A 68 -3.99 49.51 -21.73
C ASP A 68 -4.11 49.87 -20.25
N LYS A 69 -5.34 49.80 -19.73
CA LYS A 69 -5.63 50.21 -18.37
C LYS A 69 -4.97 49.27 -17.36
N LEU A 70 -4.12 49.81 -16.49
CA LEU A 70 -3.59 49.10 -15.32
C LEU A 70 -4.70 48.89 -14.27
N ILE A 71 -4.92 47.63 -13.87
CA ILE A 71 -5.92 47.21 -12.89
C ILE A 71 -5.23 46.32 -11.85
N HIS A 72 -4.91 46.90 -10.69
CA HIS A 72 -4.33 46.19 -9.57
C HIS A 72 -5.23 45.04 -9.09
N GLY A 73 -4.61 43.88 -8.82
CA GLY A 73 -5.31 42.67 -8.41
C GLY A 73 -6.20 42.09 -9.51
N THR A 74 -5.91 42.37 -10.79
CA THR A 74 -6.53 41.72 -11.95
C THR A 74 -5.50 41.46 -13.04
N ASN A 75 -4.96 42.50 -13.68
CA ASN A 75 -3.94 42.38 -14.74
C ASN A 75 -2.54 42.73 -14.25
N PHE A 76 -2.43 43.18 -12.99
CA PHE A 76 -1.19 43.44 -12.32
C PHE A 76 -1.29 43.11 -10.84
N SER A 77 -0.36 42.32 -10.30
CA SER A 77 -0.23 42.04 -8.87
C SER A 77 1.11 42.55 -8.35
N PRO A 78 1.13 43.63 -7.55
CA PRO A 78 2.37 44.07 -6.89
C PRO A 78 2.74 43.19 -5.69
N GLN A 79 1.80 42.38 -5.19
CA GLN A 79 1.98 41.50 -4.05
C GLN A 79 2.26 40.07 -4.52
N PRO A 80 3.39 39.47 -4.13
CA PRO A 80 3.70 38.09 -4.49
C PRO A 80 2.74 37.10 -3.82
N GLY A 81 2.47 35.97 -4.47
CA GLY A 81 1.68 34.87 -3.91
C GLY A 81 0.19 35.13 -3.78
N LYS A 82 -0.35 36.11 -4.51
CA LYS A 82 -1.78 36.49 -4.45
C LYS A 82 -2.58 36.15 -5.69
N MET A 83 -1.92 35.70 -6.76
CA MET A 83 -2.54 35.48 -8.06
C MET A 83 -1.68 34.56 -8.92
N ALA A 84 -2.32 33.57 -9.54
CA ALA A 84 -1.71 32.56 -10.40
C ALA A 84 -0.38 32.05 -9.83
N VAL A 85 -0.45 31.13 -8.87
CA VAL A 85 0.74 30.64 -8.15
C VAL A 85 1.09 29.23 -8.61
N LEU A 86 2.23 29.05 -9.26
CA LEU A 86 2.81 27.74 -9.59
C LEU A 86 3.68 27.23 -8.43
N THR A 87 3.65 25.92 -8.18
CA THR A 87 4.49 25.25 -7.17
C THR A 87 5.29 24.13 -7.80
N TYR A 88 6.60 24.10 -7.54
CA TYR A 88 7.53 23.06 -7.99
C TYR A 88 8.17 22.38 -6.78
N ARG A 89 8.20 21.04 -6.77
CA ARG A 89 8.88 20.26 -5.71
C ARG A 89 10.31 19.97 -6.12
N VAL A 90 11.26 20.49 -5.35
CA VAL A 90 12.70 20.31 -5.58
C VAL A 90 13.36 19.65 -4.37
N ASN A 91 14.36 18.82 -4.60
CA ASN A 91 15.23 18.26 -3.58
C ASN A 91 16.58 18.97 -3.68
N VAL A 92 16.91 19.80 -2.69
CA VAL A 92 18.16 20.56 -2.62
C VAL A 92 19.17 19.76 -1.83
N GLN A 93 20.31 19.45 -2.44
CA GLN A 93 21.39 18.72 -1.78
C GLN A 93 22.43 19.68 -1.19
N THR A 94 22.57 20.86 -1.79
CA THR A 94 23.57 21.86 -1.45
C THR A 94 22.88 23.10 -0.88
N PRO A 95 22.80 23.28 0.45
CA PRO A 95 22.34 24.52 1.04
C PRO A 95 23.17 25.72 0.57
N GLY A 96 22.54 26.87 0.38
CA GLY A 96 23.22 28.06 -0.09
C GLY A 96 22.27 29.11 -0.64
N ARG A 97 22.87 30.21 -1.12
CA ARG A 97 22.16 31.22 -1.89
C ARG A 97 22.04 30.77 -3.33
N TYR A 98 20.80 30.69 -3.83
CA TYR A 98 20.49 30.33 -5.20
C TYR A 98 19.98 31.54 -5.98
N TYR A 99 20.73 31.95 -6.99
CA TYR A 99 20.29 32.97 -7.96
C TYR A 99 19.31 32.36 -8.94
N VAL A 100 18.11 32.93 -9.03
CA VAL A 100 17.01 32.39 -9.85
C VAL A 100 16.96 33.09 -11.20
N TRP A 101 17.05 32.31 -12.26
CA TRP A 101 16.91 32.77 -13.63
C TRP A 101 15.64 32.21 -14.24
N VAL A 102 14.96 33.03 -15.03
CA VAL A 102 13.75 32.63 -15.74
C VAL A 102 13.93 32.94 -17.22
N ARG A 103 13.48 32.01 -18.05
CA ARG A 103 13.35 32.16 -19.51
C ARG A 103 11.90 32.52 -19.80
N ALA A 104 11.72 33.72 -20.34
CA ALA A 104 10.42 34.26 -20.64
C ALA A 104 10.38 34.81 -22.07
N TYR A 105 9.17 34.89 -22.63
CA TYR A 105 8.88 35.63 -23.84
C TYR A 105 8.04 36.83 -23.46
N SER A 106 8.27 37.96 -24.13
CA SER A 106 7.51 39.17 -23.89
C SER A 106 7.34 39.90 -25.20
N THR A 107 6.09 40.09 -25.58
CA THR A 107 5.64 40.71 -26.82
C THR A 107 5.36 42.19 -26.58
N GLY A 108 4.85 42.54 -25.41
CA GLY A 108 4.44 43.87 -24.99
C GLY A 108 5.45 44.59 -24.10
N SER A 109 5.06 45.76 -23.58
CA SER A 109 5.85 46.48 -22.55
C SER A 109 5.46 46.09 -21.13
N GLU A 110 4.36 45.37 -20.97
CA GLU A 110 3.62 45.22 -19.72
C GLU A 110 3.41 43.77 -19.25
N ASP A 111 3.84 42.79 -20.05
CA ASP A 111 3.71 41.33 -19.90
C ASP A 111 5.04 40.70 -19.41
N ASN A 112 5.75 41.39 -18.52
CA ASN A 112 7.20 41.19 -18.40
C ASN A 112 7.73 41.10 -16.97
N GLY A 113 6.94 40.53 -16.06
CA GLY A 113 7.38 40.27 -14.70
C GLY A 113 6.69 39.13 -13.95
N LEU A 114 7.44 38.58 -12.99
CA LEU A 114 7.01 37.55 -12.04
C LEU A 114 7.54 37.83 -10.63
N HIS A 115 7.05 37.06 -9.67
CA HIS A 115 7.67 36.87 -8.36
C HIS A 115 8.09 35.40 -8.18
N VAL A 116 9.14 35.15 -7.40
CA VAL A 116 9.57 33.82 -6.95
C VAL A 116 9.56 33.72 -5.43
N GLY A 117 9.19 32.57 -4.88
CA GLY A 117 9.11 32.28 -3.46
C GLY A 117 9.60 30.87 -3.12
N ILE A 118 9.72 30.57 -1.83
CA ILE A 118 10.15 29.27 -1.31
C ILE A 118 9.33 28.89 -0.07
N ASP A 119 8.84 27.65 -0.03
CA ASP A 119 8.12 27.06 1.11
C ASP A 119 6.97 27.94 1.64
N GLY A 120 6.17 28.47 0.72
CA GLY A 120 5.07 29.39 1.02
C GLY A 120 5.49 30.82 1.41
N THR A 121 6.78 31.11 1.46
CA THR A 121 7.34 32.44 1.76
C THR A 121 7.79 33.18 0.50
N TRP A 122 7.73 34.51 0.54
CA TRP A 122 8.05 35.38 -0.61
C TRP A 122 9.09 36.43 -0.21
N PRO A 123 10.39 36.07 -0.13
CA PRO A 123 11.44 36.97 0.33
C PRO A 123 11.56 38.20 -0.57
N GLU A 124 12.04 39.33 -0.05
CA GLU A 124 12.22 40.55 -0.85
C GLU A 124 13.09 40.27 -2.09
N SER A 125 14.14 39.46 -1.94
CA SER A 125 15.01 39.02 -3.03
C SER A 125 14.33 38.16 -4.10
N GLY A 126 13.12 37.64 -3.85
CA GLY A 126 12.34 36.89 -4.84
C GLY A 126 11.34 37.74 -5.61
N GLN A 127 11.16 39.02 -5.27
CA GLN A 127 10.08 39.83 -5.80
C GLN A 127 10.53 40.72 -6.97
N ARG A 128 9.60 40.98 -7.91
CA ARG A 128 9.78 41.94 -9.01
C ARG A 128 10.87 41.52 -10.02
N LEU A 129 10.87 40.27 -10.45
CA LEU A 129 11.63 39.89 -11.65
C LEU A 129 11.09 40.69 -12.85
N GLN A 130 11.99 41.23 -13.68
CA GLN A 130 11.62 42.15 -14.77
C GLN A 130 12.42 41.92 -16.05
N TRP A 131 11.73 41.87 -17.19
CA TRP A 131 12.32 41.78 -18.53
C TRP A 131 12.15 43.07 -19.35
N CYS A 132 13.21 43.87 -19.45
CA CYS A 132 13.29 45.00 -20.41
C CYS A 132 13.99 44.65 -21.72
N GLN A 133 14.74 43.54 -21.76
CA GLN A 133 15.53 43.11 -22.90
C GLN A 133 14.98 41.79 -23.45
N GLY A 134 15.33 41.45 -24.69
CA GLY A 134 14.92 40.18 -25.29
C GLY A 134 13.49 40.15 -25.79
N LYS A 135 12.86 41.31 -26.03
CA LYS A 135 11.50 41.40 -26.61
C LYS A 135 11.43 40.62 -27.92
N HIS A 136 10.29 39.95 -28.14
CA HIS A 136 10.05 39.08 -29.30
C HIS A 136 11.07 37.92 -29.44
N SER A 137 11.59 37.43 -28.32
CA SER A 137 12.45 36.25 -28.27
C SER A 137 12.40 35.60 -26.88
N TRP A 138 12.60 34.29 -26.81
CA TRP A 138 12.79 33.60 -25.53
C TRP A 138 14.10 34.04 -24.88
N TYR A 139 14.01 34.70 -23.73
CA TYR A 139 15.14 35.39 -23.12
C TYR A 139 15.30 35.07 -21.64
N TRP A 140 16.53 34.68 -21.26
CA TRP A 140 16.92 34.46 -19.88
C TRP A 140 17.26 35.77 -19.18
N ASP A 141 16.64 36.08 -18.05
CA ASP A 141 17.10 37.15 -17.18
C ASP A 141 16.92 36.82 -15.70
N SER A 142 17.64 37.57 -14.85
CA SER A 142 17.67 37.42 -13.39
C SER A 142 17.91 38.79 -12.75
N LYS A 143 16.94 39.70 -12.89
CA LYS A 143 17.05 41.08 -12.43
C LYS A 143 15.85 41.50 -11.61
N GLN A 144 16.13 42.15 -10.48
CA GLN A 144 15.09 42.69 -9.61
C GLN A 144 14.83 44.15 -9.96
N ARG A 145 13.60 44.52 -10.31
CA ARG A 145 13.21 45.92 -10.44
C ARG A 145 13.28 46.64 -9.09
N THR A 146 13.96 47.77 -9.07
CA THR A 146 14.07 48.66 -7.92
C THR A 146 13.64 50.08 -8.27
N GLU A 147 13.52 50.96 -7.28
CA GLU A 147 13.23 52.38 -7.52
C GLU A 147 14.33 53.06 -8.35
N ALA A 148 15.58 52.67 -8.14
CA ALA A 148 16.73 53.24 -8.84
C ALA A 148 16.91 52.69 -10.27
N GLN A 149 16.46 51.47 -10.54
CA GLN A 149 16.64 50.81 -11.83
C GLN A 149 15.35 50.11 -12.28
N HIS A 150 14.63 50.78 -13.19
CA HIS A 150 13.38 50.31 -13.78
C HIS A 150 13.53 48.94 -14.46
N CYS A 151 14.66 48.71 -15.15
CA CYS A 151 14.92 47.46 -15.88
C CYS A 151 15.57 46.36 -15.03
N GLY A 152 15.63 46.60 -13.73
CA GLY A 152 16.15 45.71 -12.72
C GLY A 152 17.67 45.66 -12.59
N GLU A 153 18.10 45.33 -11.39
CA GLU A 153 19.50 45.15 -11.01
C GLU A 153 19.87 43.65 -11.03
N PRO A 154 20.96 43.26 -11.72
CA PRO A 154 21.41 41.87 -11.76
C PRO A 154 21.89 41.39 -10.39
N GLY A 155 21.77 40.08 -10.12
CA GLY A 155 22.24 39.45 -8.89
C GLY A 155 21.38 39.72 -7.65
N LYS A 156 20.26 40.45 -7.78
CA LYS A 156 19.30 40.70 -6.69
C LYS A 156 18.13 39.73 -6.62
N ILE A 157 18.03 38.81 -7.58
CA ILE A 157 17.04 37.74 -7.60
C ILE A 157 17.65 36.46 -7.05
N PHE A 158 17.31 36.10 -5.82
CA PHE A 158 17.82 34.90 -5.17
C PHE A 158 16.91 34.38 -4.05
N LEU A 159 17.09 33.09 -3.74
CA LEU A 159 16.49 32.41 -2.58
C LEU A 159 17.63 31.88 -1.71
N ASP A 160 17.54 32.10 -0.39
CA ASP A 160 18.47 31.50 0.56
C ASP A 160 17.86 30.20 1.09
N ILE A 161 18.55 29.08 0.85
CA ILE A 161 18.11 27.74 1.26
C ILE A 161 19.08 27.24 2.32
N HIS A 162 18.60 27.09 3.55
CA HIS A 162 19.46 26.84 4.71
C HIS A 162 19.67 25.36 5.03
N GLU A 163 18.76 24.50 4.60
CA GLU A 163 18.78 23.07 4.92
C GLU A 163 18.73 22.24 3.63
N PRO A 164 19.39 21.06 3.58
CA PRO A 164 19.21 20.14 2.48
C PRO A 164 17.89 19.38 2.66
N GLY A 165 17.25 19.03 1.55
CA GLY A 165 16.01 18.27 1.56
C GLY A 165 14.98 18.82 0.57
N GLU A 166 13.73 18.43 0.79
CA GLU A 166 12.64 18.85 -0.08
C GLU A 166 12.23 20.30 0.22
N HIS A 167 12.17 21.11 -0.83
CA HIS A 167 11.65 22.47 -0.82
C HIS A 167 10.60 22.66 -1.92
N LYS A 168 9.72 23.63 -1.73
CA LYS A 168 8.74 24.08 -2.72
C LYS A 168 9.17 25.42 -3.26
N ILE A 169 9.51 25.47 -4.55
CA ILE A 169 9.76 26.73 -5.25
C ILE A 169 8.45 27.22 -5.86
N HIS A 170 8.12 28.48 -5.63
CA HIS A 170 6.87 29.07 -6.09
C HIS A 170 7.13 30.18 -7.10
N PHE A 171 6.28 30.30 -8.11
CA PHE A 171 6.25 31.46 -9.01
C PHE A 171 4.85 32.04 -9.02
N SER A 172 4.72 33.36 -8.92
CA SER A 172 3.42 34.03 -8.96
C SER A 172 3.38 35.20 -9.92
N MET A 173 2.20 35.47 -10.45
CA MET A 173 1.96 36.55 -11.39
C MET A 173 2.37 37.90 -10.79
N ARG A 174 3.10 38.69 -11.59
CA ARG A 174 3.17 40.14 -11.41
C ARG A 174 2.35 40.86 -12.48
N GLU A 175 2.38 40.37 -13.71
CA GLU A 175 1.72 40.93 -14.90
C GLU A 175 1.03 39.80 -15.69
N ASP A 176 -0.15 40.04 -16.27
CA ASP A 176 -0.80 39.08 -17.17
C ASP A 176 -0.15 39.11 -18.56
N GLY A 177 -0.44 38.11 -19.40
CA GLY A 177 0.26 37.88 -20.67
C GLY A 177 1.70 37.37 -20.51
N PHE A 178 2.20 37.17 -19.29
CA PHE A 178 3.56 36.67 -19.10
C PHE A 178 3.72 35.24 -19.62
N GLU A 179 4.63 35.05 -20.58
CA GLU A 179 4.97 33.75 -21.14
C GLU A 179 6.21 33.16 -20.46
N PHE A 180 6.07 31.97 -19.88
CA PHE A 180 7.06 31.31 -19.03
C PHE A 180 7.44 29.94 -19.60
N ASP A 181 8.71 29.77 -19.96
CA ASP A 181 9.22 28.57 -20.64
C ASP A 181 10.11 27.72 -19.73
N GLN A 182 11.11 28.32 -19.08
CA GLN A 182 12.00 27.57 -18.19
C GLN A 182 12.42 28.41 -16.99
N TRP A 183 12.80 27.75 -15.90
CA TRP A 183 13.55 28.40 -14.84
C TRP A 183 14.75 27.56 -14.41
N LEU A 184 15.74 28.23 -13.84
CA LEU A 184 16.88 27.58 -13.22
C LEU A 184 17.27 28.34 -11.95
N MET A 185 17.97 27.64 -11.07
CA MET A 185 18.57 28.23 -9.88
C MET A 185 20.01 27.74 -9.73
N THR A 186 20.91 28.64 -9.36
CA THR A 186 22.35 28.34 -9.28
C THR A 186 23.02 29.01 -8.10
N THR A 187 23.97 28.35 -7.44
CA THR A 187 24.80 28.96 -6.39
C THR A 187 25.92 29.82 -6.96
N ASP A 188 26.18 29.75 -8.27
CA ASP A 188 27.19 30.58 -8.93
C ASP A 188 26.68 32.01 -9.14
N SER A 189 27.19 32.96 -8.34
CA SER A 189 26.86 34.39 -8.47
C SER A 189 27.37 35.02 -9.77
N ASN A 190 28.31 34.37 -10.46
CA ASN A 190 28.89 34.83 -11.72
C ASN A 190 28.32 34.09 -12.93
N PHE A 191 27.24 33.33 -12.74
CA PHE A 191 26.62 32.53 -13.79
C PHE A 191 26.29 33.39 -15.00
N GLN A 192 26.82 32.98 -16.15
CA GLN A 192 26.60 33.68 -17.41
C GLN A 192 25.23 33.32 -17.98
N ARG A 193 24.52 34.33 -18.50
CA ARG A 193 23.21 34.14 -19.13
C ARG A 193 23.27 33.00 -20.17
N PRO A 194 22.39 32.00 -20.09
CA PRO A 194 22.33 30.94 -21.10
C PRO A 194 21.97 31.49 -22.49
N PRO A 195 22.39 30.82 -23.58
CA PRO A 195 22.06 31.26 -24.94
C PRO A 195 20.54 31.24 -25.19
N ALA A 196 20.04 32.24 -25.93
CA ALA A 196 18.62 32.46 -26.24
C ALA A 196 18.06 31.63 -27.43
N GLY A 197 18.86 30.71 -27.99
CA GLY A 197 18.40 29.86 -29.10
C GLY A 197 17.41 28.78 -28.63
N LYS A 198 16.71 28.13 -29.58
CA LYS A 198 15.93 26.91 -29.30
C LYS A 198 16.78 26.00 -28.42
N SER A 199 16.41 25.84 -27.16
CA SER A 199 16.87 24.69 -26.42
C SER A 199 16.23 23.53 -27.14
N ASN A 200 17.00 22.90 -28.02
CA ASN A 200 16.80 21.49 -28.23
C ASN A 200 16.65 20.92 -26.82
N LYS A 201 15.56 20.15 -26.55
CA LYS A 201 15.59 19.14 -25.49
C LYS A 201 17.04 18.69 -25.39
N PRO A 202 17.68 18.60 -24.19
CA PRO A 202 19.02 18.03 -24.11
C PRO A 202 18.97 16.83 -25.03
N LYS A 203 19.72 16.89 -26.15
CA LYS A 203 19.65 15.82 -27.12
C LYS A 203 19.95 14.63 -26.24
N GLU A 204 18.99 13.73 -26.10
CA GLU A 204 19.41 12.35 -26.16
C GLU A 204 20.27 12.35 -27.41
N ASN A 205 21.59 12.33 -27.21
CA ASN A 205 22.52 11.91 -28.23
C ASN A 205 21.74 10.81 -28.93
N ALA A 206 21.42 10.97 -30.22
CA ALA A 206 20.80 9.90 -30.98
C ALA A 206 21.71 8.72 -30.69
N THR A 207 21.26 7.87 -29.76
CA THR A 207 22.12 6.85 -29.20
C THR A 207 22.16 5.91 -30.36
N THR A 208 23.26 5.95 -31.11
CA THR A 208 23.54 4.97 -32.14
C THR A 208 23.18 3.64 -31.50
N GLN A 209 22.11 3.00 -31.99
CA GLN A 209 21.48 1.88 -31.30
C GLN A 209 22.52 0.77 -31.24
N VAL A 210 23.20 0.63 -30.10
CA VAL A 210 24.20 -0.41 -29.89
C VAL A 210 23.43 -1.68 -29.55
N LEU A 211 23.52 -2.67 -30.42
CA LEU A 211 22.94 -3.99 -30.21
C LEU A 211 23.97 -4.84 -29.46
N SER A 212 23.56 -5.62 -28.45
CA SER A 212 24.50 -6.43 -27.65
C SER A 212 24.12 -7.90 -27.67
N LEU A 213 25.13 -8.77 -27.72
CA LEU A 213 25.04 -10.21 -27.47
C LEU A 213 25.92 -10.55 -26.26
N PRO A 214 25.31 -10.78 -25.08
CA PRO A 214 26.02 -11.25 -23.90
C PRO A 214 26.68 -12.60 -24.14
N ALA A 215 27.90 -12.80 -23.61
CA ALA A 215 28.66 -14.04 -23.77
C ALA A 215 27.87 -15.27 -23.28
N LYS A 216 27.06 -15.13 -22.22
CA LYS A 216 26.19 -16.19 -21.68
C LYS A 216 25.15 -16.73 -22.68
N GLU A 217 24.85 -16.00 -23.74
CA GLU A 217 23.87 -16.40 -24.76
C GLU A 217 24.51 -17.15 -25.94
N PHE A 218 25.84 -17.26 -25.97
CA PHE A 218 26.57 -18.04 -26.97
C PHE A 218 26.59 -19.52 -26.58
N GLU A 219 26.37 -20.38 -27.56
CA GLU A 219 26.46 -21.82 -27.44
C GLU A 219 27.92 -22.26 -27.54
N PHE A 220 28.37 -23.10 -26.61
CA PHE A 220 29.72 -23.65 -26.62
C PHE A 220 29.69 -25.14 -26.32
N LYS A 221 30.71 -25.86 -26.80
CA LYS A 221 30.82 -27.31 -26.54
C LYS A 221 31.04 -27.55 -25.04
N SER A 222 30.32 -28.53 -24.51
CA SER A 222 30.48 -29.02 -23.14
C SER A 222 31.95 -29.28 -22.83
N GLY A 223 32.45 -28.65 -21.78
CA GLY A 223 33.84 -28.76 -21.33
C GLY A 223 34.81 -27.71 -21.88
N GLY A 224 34.45 -26.87 -22.85
CA GLY A 224 35.32 -25.81 -23.38
C GLY A 224 35.29 -24.52 -22.54
N TYR A 225 34.17 -23.81 -22.56
CA TYR A 225 33.90 -22.69 -21.64
C TYR A 225 33.08 -23.16 -20.43
N TYR A 226 33.06 -22.34 -19.39
CA TYR A 226 32.06 -22.34 -18.33
C TYR A 226 31.62 -20.89 -18.05
N LEU A 227 30.49 -20.73 -17.37
CA LEU A 227 29.98 -19.42 -16.98
C LEU A 227 30.55 -19.00 -15.62
N ASP A 228 31.47 -18.05 -15.61
CA ASP A 228 32.09 -17.49 -14.39
C ASP A 228 31.20 -16.37 -13.84
N GLN A 229 30.88 -16.44 -12.55
CA GLN A 229 30.01 -15.50 -11.83
C GLN A 229 28.64 -15.23 -12.49
N GLY A 230 28.11 -16.19 -13.26
CA GLY A 230 26.83 -16.01 -13.98
C GLY A 230 26.87 -15.02 -15.15
N LYS A 231 28.06 -14.48 -15.50
CA LYS A 231 28.21 -13.37 -16.46
C LYS A 231 29.23 -13.63 -17.58
N TRP A 232 30.42 -14.15 -17.28
CA TRP A 232 31.51 -14.27 -18.25
C TRP A 232 31.67 -15.68 -18.79
N LEU A 233 31.93 -15.84 -20.08
CA LEU A 233 32.49 -17.10 -20.57
C LEU A 233 33.97 -17.15 -20.24
N ALA A 234 34.40 -18.23 -19.59
CA ALA A 234 35.75 -18.45 -19.10
C ALA A 234 36.23 -19.87 -19.40
N ILE A 235 37.52 -20.06 -19.59
CA ILE A 235 38.17 -21.34 -19.84
C ILE A 235 38.76 -21.83 -18.52
N ASN A 236 38.53 -23.11 -18.19
CA ASN A 236 39.25 -23.74 -17.10
C ASN A 236 40.67 -24.10 -17.58
N PRO A 237 41.73 -23.47 -17.05
CA PRO A 237 43.09 -23.61 -17.56
C PRO A 237 43.68 -25.01 -17.34
N ASP A 238 43.17 -25.75 -16.35
CA ASP A 238 43.59 -27.13 -16.08
C ASP A 238 43.03 -28.13 -17.12
N ARG A 239 42.04 -27.70 -17.91
CA ARG A 239 41.29 -28.58 -18.83
C ARG A 239 41.49 -28.23 -20.29
N ASN A 240 41.55 -26.95 -20.64
CA ASN A 240 41.68 -26.51 -22.03
C ASN A 240 42.60 -25.30 -22.15
N GLN A 241 43.31 -25.23 -23.28
CA GLN A 241 44.11 -24.05 -23.64
C GLN A 241 43.35 -23.06 -24.53
N SER A 242 42.25 -23.49 -25.12
CA SER A 242 41.40 -22.67 -25.98
C SER A 242 39.95 -23.17 -25.99
N ALA A 243 39.00 -22.27 -26.23
CA ALA A 243 37.60 -22.60 -26.40
C ALA A 243 36.94 -21.68 -27.43
N ALA A 244 35.83 -22.12 -28.02
CA ALA A 244 35.04 -21.34 -28.96
C ALA A 244 33.56 -21.40 -28.61
N ALA A 245 32.87 -20.27 -28.76
CA ALA A 245 31.44 -20.13 -28.53
C ALA A 245 30.80 -19.46 -29.73
N LYS A 246 29.57 -19.88 -30.06
CA LYS A 246 28.86 -19.51 -31.28
C LYS A 246 27.49 -18.93 -31.00
N LYS A 247 27.04 -18.00 -31.84
CA LYS A 247 25.67 -17.46 -31.78
C LYS A 247 25.24 -17.07 -33.18
N VAL A 248 24.01 -17.43 -33.54
CA VAL A 248 23.38 -16.90 -34.76
C VAL A 248 23.12 -15.41 -34.55
N PHE A 249 23.64 -14.57 -35.43
CA PHE A 249 23.46 -13.13 -35.41
C PHE A 249 21.98 -12.79 -35.60
N PRO A 250 21.29 -12.28 -34.56
CA PRO A 250 19.84 -12.12 -34.60
C PRO A 250 19.42 -10.73 -35.07
N PHE A 251 20.37 -9.88 -35.48
CA PHE A 251 20.13 -8.48 -35.83
C PHE A 251 20.08 -8.28 -37.35
N PRO A 252 19.52 -7.15 -37.83
CA PRO A 252 19.41 -6.88 -39.26
C PRO A 252 20.76 -6.88 -39.96
N SER A 253 20.76 -7.35 -41.21
CA SER A 253 21.92 -7.28 -42.09
C SER A 253 22.43 -5.83 -42.23
N GLY A 254 23.74 -5.61 -42.11
CA GLY A 254 24.30 -4.25 -42.20
C GLY A 254 25.80 -4.17 -41.93
N ARG A 255 26.30 -2.93 -41.82
CA ARG A 255 27.69 -2.64 -41.45
C ARG A 255 27.75 -2.16 -40.00
N TYR A 256 28.52 -2.86 -39.18
CA TYR A 256 28.65 -2.60 -37.75
C TYR A 256 30.12 -2.41 -37.36
N ASP A 257 30.36 -1.51 -36.41
CA ASP A 257 31.55 -1.55 -35.57
C ASP A 257 31.30 -2.61 -34.48
N VAL A 258 32.05 -3.71 -34.54
CA VAL A 258 31.91 -4.86 -33.64
C VAL A 258 32.91 -4.70 -32.50
N THR A 259 32.44 -4.59 -31.27
CA THR A 259 33.32 -4.52 -30.09
C THR A 259 33.25 -5.81 -29.29
N LEU A 260 34.40 -6.47 -29.14
CA LEU A 260 34.60 -7.52 -28.15
C LEU A 260 34.96 -6.89 -26.81
N LYS A 261 34.21 -7.23 -25.76
CA LYS A 261 34.53 -6.84 -24.37
C LYS A 261 35.15 -8.01 -23.63
N ALA A 262 36.48 -8.07 -23.61
CA ALA A 262 37.24 -9.01 -22.80
C ALA A 262 37.41 -8.47 -21.37
N VAL A 263 37.83 -9.35 -20.47
CA VAL A 263 38.20 -9.02 -19.09
C VAL A 263 39.71 -9.19 -18.99
N GLY A 264 40.40 -8.15 -18.51
CA GLY A 264 41.84 -8.21 -18.27
C GLY A 264 42.15 -9.10 -17.08
N GLU A 265 43.23 -9.85 -17.15
CA GLU A 265 43.70 -10.74 -16.08
C GLU A 265 45.18 -10.45 -15.83
N ASN A 266 45.61 -10.52 -14.57
CA ASN A 266 47.02 -10.35 -14.19
C ASN A 266 47.86 -11.61 -14.49
N ASP A 267 47.23 -12.77 -14.61
CA ASP A 267 47.94 -14.04 -14.75
C ASP A 267 48.41 -14.30 -16.20
N GLY A 268 47.87 -13.58 -17.21
CA GLY A 268 48.36 -13.66 -18.58
C GLY A 268 47.49 -12.97 -19.64
N GLN A 269 48.11 -12.61 -20.77
CA GLN A 269 47.47 -11.90 -21.88
C GLN A 269 46.72 -12.85 -22.83
N SER A 270 45.48 -13.18 -22.49
CA SER A 270 44.62 -14.02 -23.34
C SER A 270 44.39 -13.42 -24.73
N THR A 271 44.28 -14.29 -25.74
CA THR A 271 43.99 -13.87 -27.12
C THR A 271 42.62 -14.34 -27.57
N TYR A 272 41.96 -13.49 -28.36
CA TYR A 272 40.59 -13.69 -28.84
C TYR A 272 40.58 -13.50 -30.36
N SER A 273 39.80 -14.29 -31.08
CA SER A 273 39.47 -14.08 -32.49
C SER A 273 37.96 -14.11 -32.69
N VAL A 274 37.45 -13.14 -33.45
CA VAL A 274 36.04 -13.01 -33.79
C VAL A 274 35.87 -13.31 -35.28
N SER A 275 34.84 -14.08 -35.63
CA SER A 275 34.49 -14.39 -37.03
C SER A 275 32.97 -14.42 -37.22
N ALA A 276 32.52 -14.23 -38.46
CA ALA A 276 31.14 -14.39 -38.90
C ALA A 276 31.12 -15.29 -40.14
N ASP A 277 30.30 -16.36 -40.14
CA ASP A 277 30.25 -17.36 -41.22
C ASP A 277 31.62 -17.93 -41.60
N LYS A 278 32.51 -18.08 -40.61
CA LYS A 278 33.92 -18.51 -40.73
C LYS A 278 34.86 -17.50 -41.42
N GLU A 279 34.38 -16.31 -41.78
CA GLU A 279 35.23 -15.21 -42.22
C GLU A 279 35.79 -14.44 -41.02
N SER A 280 37.11 -14.24 -40.98
CA SER A 280 37.78 -13.57 -39.87
C SER A 280 37.45 -12.08 -39.82
N ILE A 281 36.87 -11.63 -38.71
CA ILE A 281 36.62 -10.20 -38.43
C ILE A 281 37.89 -9.57 -37.84
N GLY A 282 38.60 -10.30 -36.98
CA GLY A 282 39.88 -9.87 -36.44
C GLY A 282 40.25 -10.57 -35.12
N SER A 283 41.40 -10.20 -34.58
CA SER A 283 41.91 -10.72 -33.31
C SER A 283 42.29 -9.63 -32.32
N PHE A 284 42.34 -10.01 -31.05
CA PHE A 284 42.68 -9.14 -29.93
C PHE A 284 43.52 -9.90 -28.89
N THR A 285 44.66 -9.33 -28.50
CA THR A 285 45.38 -9.77 -27.30
C THR A 285 45.02 -8.82 -26.18
N CYS A 286 44.32 -9.32 -25.16
CA CYS A 286 43.89 -8.50 -24.04
C CYS A 286 45.10 -8.13 -23.17
N PRO A 287 45.32 -6.83 -22.87
CA PRO A 287 46.41 -6.41 -22.00
C PRO A 287 46.19 -6.93 -20.57
N MET A 288 47.27 -6.97 -19.79
CA MET A 288 47.21 -7.40 -18.38
C MET A 288 46.43 -6.40 -17.53
N ALA A 289 45.76 -6.92 -16.51
CA ALA A 289 45.15 -6.12 -15.45
C ALA A 289 46.09 -6.00 -14.24
N ASP A 290 45.94 -4.91 -13.47
CA ASP A 290 46.65 -4.71 -12.20
C ASP A 290 46.04 -5.53 -11.04
N GLN A 291 44.90 -6.17 -11.28
CA GLN A 291 44.14 -6.99 -10.33
C GLN A 291 43.90 -8.38 -10.91
N THR A 292 43.47 -9.33 -10.07
CA THR A 292 43.19 -10.73 -10.48
C THR A 292 42.35 -10.83 -11.75
N PHE A 293 41.34 -9.97 -11.86
CA PHE A 293 40.67 -9.67 -13.12
C PHE A 293 40.08 -8.26 -13.03
N ALA A 294 39.97 -7.57 -14.17
CA ALA A 294 39.36 -6.24 -14.25
C ALA A 294 38.57 -6.05 -15.55
N GLU A 295 37.42 -5.38 -15.45
CA GLU A 295 36.67 -4.88 -16.60
C GLU A 295 37.05 -3.41 -16.87
N GLY A 296 36.97 -2.98 -18.12
CA GLY A 296 37.30 -1.60 -18.49
C GLY A 296 37.56 -1.43 -19.97
N LYS A 297 37.43 -0.19 -20.45
CA LYS A 297 37.58 0.14 -21.89
C LYS A 297 38.93 -0.29 -22.47
N GLN A 298 39.97 -0.33 -21.65
CA GLN A 298 41.30 -0.82 -22.03
C GLN A 298 41.35 -2.32 -22.41
N PHE A 299 40.35 -3.11 -22.01
CA PHE A 299 40.22 -4.54 -22.34
C PHE A 299 39.23 -4.80 -23.47
N HIS A 300 38.76 -3.75 -24.16
CA HIS A 300 37.83 -3.88 -25.26
C HIS A 300 38.53 -3.69 -26.62
N LYS A 301 38.07 -4.39 -27.65
CA LYS A 301 38.53 -4.22 -29.03
C LYS A 301 37.38 -3.98 -29.98
N THR A 302 37.40 -2.85 -30.67
CA THR A 302 36.48 -2.55 -31.76
C THR A 302 37.09 -2.87 -33.12
N PHE A 303 36.36 -3.62 -33.93
CA PHE A 303 36.61 -3.89 -35.34
C PHE A 303 35.63 -3.05 -36.15
N ALA A 304 36.13 -2.03 -36.85
CA ALA A 304 35.28 -1.05 -37.49
C ALA A 304 34.73 -1.55 -38.84
N ASN A 305 33.51 -1.10 -39.17
CA ASN A 305 32.90 -1.22 -40.49
C ASN A 305 32.81 -2.66 -41.06
N VAL A 306 32.45 -3.62 -40.21
CA VAL A 306 32.30 -5.04 -40.53
C VAL A 306 30.93 -5.30 -41.15
N GLN A 307 30.88 -5.94 -42.32
CA GLN A 307 29.62 -6.38 -42.93
C GLN A 307 29.18 -7.69 -42.26
N ILE A 308 27.96 -7.73 -41.71
CA ILE A 308 27.36 -8.93 -41.13
C ILE A 308 25.94 -9.08 -41.68
N THR A 309 25.57 -10.30 -42.04
CA THR A 309 24.23 -10.64 -42.54
C THR A 309 23.41 -11.23 -41.39
N GLU A 310 22.13 -10.89 -41.35
CA GLU A 310 21.16 -11.53 -40.45
C GLU A 310 21.20 -13.06 -40.63
N GLY A 311 21.25 -13.79 -39.52
CA GLY A 311 21.39 -15.25 -39.53
C GLY A 311 22.83 -15.77 -39.67
N ALA A 312 23.84 -14.90 -39.80
CA ALA A 312 25.24 -15.32 -39.82
C ALA A 312 25.66 -16.01 -38.52
N GLU A 313 26.49 -17.04 -38.60
CA GLU A 313 27.06 -17.71 -37.41
C GLU A 313 28.26 -16.90 -36.90
N LEU A 314 28.09 -16.21 -35.77
CA LEU A 314 29.19 -15.57 -35.07
C LEU A 314 29.96 -16.59 -34.24
N GLU A 315 31.29 -16.50 -34.24
CA GLU A 315 32.16 -17.28 -33.37
C GLU A 315 33.17 -16.37 -32.65
N VAL A 316 33.29 -16.55 -31.32
CA VAL A 316 34.39 -16.01 -30.51
C VAL A 316 35.23 -17.17 -30.01
N ALA A 317 36.45 -17.28 -30.53
CA ALA A 317 37.45 -18.24 -30.07
C ALA A 317 38.47 -17.54 -29.17
N SER A 318 38.76 -18.13 -28.01
CA SER A 318 39.70 -17.58 -27.03
C SER A 318 40.79 -18.59 -26.71
N LYS A 319 41.99 -18.08 -26.41
CA LYS A 319 43.16 -18.85 -25.98
C LYS A 319 43.75 -18.23 -24.72
N ILE A 320 43.95 -19.06 -23.71
CA ILE A 320 44.57 -18.64 -22.44
C ILE A 320 46.05 -18.32 -22.65
N ALA A 321 46.60 -17.50 -21.77
CA ALA A 321 48.02 -17.23 -21.68
C ALA A 321 48.50 -17.21 -20.23
N SER A 322 49.81 -17.31 -20.03
CA SER A 322 50.47 -17.21 -18.74
C SER A 322 51.60 -16.19 -18.83
N ALA A 323 51.69 -15.29 -17.84
CA ALA A 323 52.76 -14.29 -17.74
C ALA A 323 54.05 -14.88 -17.13
N ASP A 324 53.92 -15.86 -16.24
CA ASP A 324 55.02 -16.45 -15.46
C ASP A 324 55.31 -17.92 -15.79
N GLY A 325 54.48 -18.54 -16.63
CA GLY A 325 54.55 -19.96 -17.00
C GLY A 325 53.94 -20.91 -15.98
N ALA A 326 53.40 -20.41 -14.86
CA ALA A 326 52.83 -21.20 -13.76
C ALA A 326 51.31 -20.98 -13.62
N GLU A 327 50.86 -19.73 -13.58
CA GLU A 327 49.44 -19.38 -13.49
C GLU A 327 48.91 -18.95 -14.85
N TYR A 328 47.72 -19.43 -15.22
CA TYR A 328 47.12 -19.15 -16.51
C TYR A 328 45.84 -18.34 -16.33
N SER A 329 45.71 -17.32 -17.17
CA SER A 329 44.45 -16.60 -17.39
C SER A 329 43.34 -17.54 -17.85
N ARG A 330 42.09 -17.10 -17.70
CA ARG A 330 40.89 -17.87 -18.05
C ARG A 330 40.24 -17.37 -19.35
N ALA A 331 40.84 -16.39 -20.03
CA ALA A 331 40.35 -15.81 -21.27
C ALA A 331 38.87 -15.38 -21.20
N ARG A 332 38.58 -14.60 -20.15
CA ARG A 332 37.23 -14.12 -19.83
C ARG A 332 36.74 -13.05 -20.80
N TRP A 333 35.50 -13.17 -21.27
CA TRP A 333 34.83 -12.10 -22.00
C TRP A 333 33.34 -12.04 -21.69
N SER A 334 32.76 -10.85 -21.81
CA SER A 334 31.42 -10.53 -21.31
C SER A 334 30.37 -10.34 -22.39
N GLU A 335 30.71 -9.75 -23.53
CA GLU A 335 29.77 -9.50 -24.63
C GLU A 335 30.45 -9.12 -25.95
N LEU A 336 29.71 -9.31 -27.06
CA LEU A 336 29.93 -8.62 -28.33
C LEU A 336 28.88 -7.51 -28.49
N THR A 337 29.32 -6.29 -28.81
CA THR A 337 28.40 -5.19 -29.14
C THR A 337 28.55 -4.74 -30.59
N PHE A 338 27.45 -4.35 -31.22
CA PHE A 338 27.35 -4.00 -32.63
C PHE A 338 26.80 -2.59 -32.76
N THR A 339 27.66 -1.65 -33.12
CA THR A 339 27.29 -0.25 -33.32
C THR A 339 27.13 0.01 -34.81
N PRO A 340 25.97 0.43 -35.32
CA PRO A 340 25.79 0.73 -36.74
C PRO A 340 26.86 1.70 -37.28
N ALA A 341 27.57 1.29 -38.33
CA ALA A 341 28.68 2.04 -38.94
C ALA A 341 28.23 2.96 -40.09
N ASN A 342 26.95 2.90 -40.49
CA ASN A 342 26.37 3.81 -41.47
C ASN A 342 24.87 4.03 -41.21
N GLU A 343 24.32 5.06 -41.87
CA GLU A 343 22.94 5.52 -41.67
C GLU A 343 21.87 4.46 -42.04
N ALA A 344 22.11 3.70 -43.11
CA ALA A 344 21.21 2.63 -43.54
C ALA A 344 21.11 1.53 -42.47
N THR A 345 22.25 1.12 -41.89
CA THR A 345 22.30 0.13 -40.81
C THR A 345 21.74 0.71 -39.51
N ALA A 346 21.96 2.00 -39.23
CA ALA A 346 21.42 2.66 -38.05
C ALA A 346 19.89 2.69 -38.08
N LYS A 347 19.30 2.95 -39.26
CA LYS A 347 17.85 2.90 -39.45
C LYS A 347 17.29 1.48 -39.31
N ALA A 348 17.96 0.49 -39.90
CA ALA A 348 17.56 -0.92 -39.78
C ALA A 348 17.64 -1.41 -38.32
N ALA A 349 18.73 -1.11 -37.63
CA ALA A 349 18.94 -1.44 -36.21
C ALA A 349 17.92 -0.73 -35.30
N ALA A 350 17.58 0.53 -35.58
CA ALA A 350 16.56 1.28 -34.84
C ALA A 350 15.14 0.72 -35.07
N ASN A 351 14.81 0.31 -36.30
CA ASN A 351 13.54 -0.34 -36.60
C ASN A 351 13.43 -1.70 -35.91
N PHE A 352 14.45 -2.54 -36.02
CA PHE A 352 14.51 -3.83 -35.34
C PHE A 352 14.42 -3.68 -33.82
N ALA A 353 15.12 -2.68 -33.25
CA ALA A 353 15.02 -2.33 -31.85
C ALA A 353 13.59 -1.92 -31.43
N LYS A 354 12.90 -1.14 -32.27
CA LYS A 354 11.52 -0.71 -32.03
C LYS A 354 10.52 -1.87 -32.13
N GLU A 355 10.67 -2.73 -33.14
CA GLU A 355 9.80 -3.89 -33.39
C GLU A 355 9.98 -5.00 -32.35
N ASN A 356 11.18 -5.15 -31.79
CA ASN A 356 11.49 -6.16 -30.76
C ASN A 356 11.59 -5.58 -29.34
N HIS A 357 11.13 -4.33 -29.13
CA HIS A 357 11.15 -3.63 -27.83
C HIS A 357 12.55 -3.52 -27.17
N LEU A 358 13.63 -3.57 -27.97
CA LEU A 358 15.01 -3.42 -27.52
C LEU A 358 15.41 -1.94 -27.50
N VAL A 359 15.14 -1.23 -26.40
CA VAL A 359 15.57 0.17 -26.23
C VAL A 359 17.11 0.29 -26.23
N ALA A 360 17.64 1.37 -26.79
CA ALA A 360 19.07 1.71 -26.77
C ALA A 360 19.70 1.43 -25.41
N ALA A 361 20.79 0.66 -25.39
CA ALA A 361 21.57 0.39 -24.19
C ALA A 361 22.23 1.68 -23.66
N LYS A 362 21.47 2.49 -22.93
CA LYS A 362 21.99 3.16 -21.75
C LYS A 362 22.30 2.04 -20.77
N THR A 363 23.57 1.96 -20.38
CA THR A 363 24.10 1.18 -19.25
C THR A 363 22.99 0.59 -18.38
N SER A 364 22.79 -0.72 -18.49
CA SER A 364 22.23 -1.51 -17.41
C SER A 364 23.20 -1.45 -16.24
N ALA A 365 23.20 -0.33 -15.51
CA ALA A 365 22.79 -0.51 -14.14
C ALA A 365 21.31 -0.85 -14.28
N GLU A 366 20.88 -1.97 -13.69
CA GLU A 366 19.52 -2.00 -13.12
C GLU A 366 19.21 -0.58 -12.69
N SER A 367 18.09 0.00 -13.11
CA SER A 367 17.56 1.07 -12.30
C SER A 367 17.39 0.43 -10.93
N ASN A 368 18.34 0.66 -10.03
CA ASN A 368 18.16 0.56 -8.59
C ASN A 368 17.16 1.63 -8.14
N ASP A 369 16.18 1.95 -8.99
CA ASP A 369 14.96 2.64 -8.65
C ASP A 369 14.11 1.65 -7.86
N ARG A 370 14.55 1.45 -6.62
CA ARG A 370 13.85 0.74 -5.56
C ARG A 370 12.86 1.69 -4.89
N THR A 371 12.35 2.71 -5.60
CA THR A 371 11.40 3.67 -5.01
C THR A 371 9.95 3.24 -5.15
N GLY A 372 9.66 2.22 -5.97
CA GLY A 372 8.38 1.55 -6.10
C GLY A 372 8.56 0.04 -6.32
N SER A 373 7.44 -0.68 -6.41
CA SER A 373 7.46 -2.14 -6.49
C SER A 373 7.09 -2.65 -7.88
N PRO A 374 7.74 -3.70 -8.38
CA PRO A 374 7.42 -4.29 -9.66
C PRO A 374 6.02 -4.91 -9.64
N THR A 375 5.39 -4.92 -10.80
CA THR A 375 4.19 -5.69 -11.09
C THR A 375 4.35 -6.27 -12.49
N LYS A 376 3.96 -7.52 -12.68
CA LYS A 376 4.09 -8.22 -13.96
C LYS A 376 2.73 -8.78 -14.36
N PRO A 377 2.06 -8.16 -15.34
CA PRO A 377 0.85 -8.71 -15.93
C PRO A 377 1.04 -10.16 -16.38
N VAL A 378 0.03 -11.01 -16.12
CA VAL A 378 0.03 -12.41 -16.61
C VAL A 378 0.06 -12.47 -18.13
N SER A 379 -0.61 -11.52 -18.79
CA SER A 379 -0.63 -11.37 -20.24
C SER A 379 0.02 -10.05 -20.66
N ASP A 380 0.77 -10.08 -21.76
CA ASP A 380 1.34 -8.89 -22.39
C ASP A 380 0.39 -8.23 -23.41
N GLN A 381 -0.75 -8.87 -23.69
CA GLN A 381 -1.72 -8.38 -24.64
C GLN A 381 -2.54 -7.22 -24.05
N PRO A 382 -2.84 -6.17 -24.84
CA PRO A 382 -3.72 -5.09 -24.37
C PRO A 382 -5.10 -5.61 -23.93
N LEU A 383 -5.65 -6.57 -24.67
CA LEU A 383 -6.95 -7.20 -24.42
C LEU A 383 -6.87 -8.70 -24.74
N GLN A 384 -7.56 -9.52 -23.96
CA GLN A 384 -7.72 -10.95 -24.25
C GLN A 384 -8.76 -11.16 -25.36
N MET A 385 -8.46 -12.08 -26.28
CA MET A 385 -9.27 -12.42 -27.45
C MET A 385 -9.56 -13.94 -27.49
N PRO A 386 -10.71 -14.38 -28.05
CA PRO A 386 -11.81 -13.57 -28.60
C PRO A 386 -12.61 -12.86 -27.49
N ARG A 387 -13.30 -11.77 -27.86
CA ARG A 387 -14.19 -11.03 -26.95
C ARG A 387 -15.65 -11.27 -27.31
N GLU A 388 -16.48 -11.32 -26.29
CA GLU A 388 -17.93 -11.26 -26.48
C GLU A 388 -18.39 -9.80 -26.65
N LYS A 389 -19.69 -9.63 -26.89
CA LYS A 389 -20.29 -8.30 -26.94
C LYS A 389 -20.43 -7.75 -25.52
N ASP A 390 -20.35 -6.43 -25.40
CA ASP A 390 -20.75 -5.76 -24.18
C ASP A 390 -22.20 -6.11 -23.79
N GLY A 391 -22.50 -6.00 -22.49
CA GLY A 391 -23.84 -6.09 -21.96
C GLY A 391 -24.75 -4.99 -22.50
N ASP A 392 -26.06 -5.18 -22.33
CA ASP A 392 -27.09 -4.27 -22.82
C ASP A 392 -27.38 -3.08 -21.87
N GLY A 393 -26.64 -2.96 -20.77
CA GLY A 393 -26.85 -1.95 -19.72
C GLY A 393 -28.08 -2.20 -18.85
N SER A 394 -28.67 -3.40 -18.88
CA SER A 394 -29.69 -3.82 -17.92
C SER A 394 -29.10 -3.92 -16.51
N VAL A 395 -29.93 -3.67 -15.50
CA VAL A 395 -29.54 -3.73 -14.10
C VAL A 395 -30.48 -4.67 -13.36
N GLN A 396 -29.91 -5.58 -12.56
CA GLN A 396 -30.63 -6.50 -11.70
C GLN A 396 -30.30 -6.21 -10.24
N VAL A 397 -31.33 -6.20 -9.38
CA VAL A 397 -31.16 -6.07 -7.92
C VAL A 397 -31.56 -7.37 -7.24
N THR A 398 -30.58 -8.07 -6.67
CA THR A 398 -30.73 -9.37 -6.00
C THR A 398 -30.39 -9.29 -4.50
N GLY A 399 -30.60 -10.39 -3.77
CA GLY A 399 -30.47 -10.45 -2.31
C GLY A 399 -31.81 -10.25 -1.58
N GLU A 400 -31.82 -10.58 -0.29
CA GLU A 400 -33.00 -10.35 0.57
C GLU A 400 -33.09 -8.85 0.88
N LYS A 401 -34.15 -8.19 0.39
CA LYS A 401 -34.34 -6.73 0.51
C LYS A 401 -34.81 -6.35 1.92
N ARG A 402 -33.92 -6.50 2.89
CA ARG A 402 -34.15 -6.18 4.30
C ARG A 402 -33.00 -5.36 4.86
N MET A 403 -33.30 -4.57 5.90
CA MET A 403 -32.28 -3.84 6.64
C MET A 403 -31.16 -4.80 7.05
N TRP A 404 -29.92 -4.37 6.84
CA TRP A 404 -28.67 -5.06 7.17
C TRP A 404 -28.32 -6.26 6.29
N HIS A 405 -29.16 -6.62 5.33
CA HIS A 405 -28.88 -7.74 4.42
C HIS A 405 -28.12 -7.26 3.19
N LYS A 406 -27.22 -8.09 2.65
CA LYS A 406 -26.55 -7.79 1.39
C LYS A 406 -27.56 -7.73 0.24
N VAL A 407 -27.70 -6.57 -0.35
CA VAL A 407 -28.40 -6.29 -1.61
C VAL A 407 -27.35 -6.05 -2.69
N THR A 408 -27.44 -6.79 -3.79
CA THR A 408 -26.48 -6.69 -4.89
C THR A 408 -27.13 -6.02 -6.08
N VAL A 409 -26.54 -4.91 -6.54
CA VAL A 409 -26.85 -4.31 -7.83
C VAL A 409 -25.86 -4.86 -8.85
N THR A 410 -26.37 -5.57 -9.86
CA THR A 410 -25.56 -6.12 -10.97
C THR A 410 -25.93 -5.39 -12.26
N LEU A 411 -24.96 -4.75 -12.89
CA LEU A 411 -25.06 -4.13 -14.21
C LEU A 411 -24.50 -5.10 -15.27
N ASN A 412 -25.26 -5.30 -16.35
CA ASN A 412 -24.75 -5.85 -17.62
C ASN A 412 -23.94 -4.76 -18.34
N GLY A 413 -22.67 -4.63 -17.97
CA GLY A 413 -21.75 -3.57 -18.39
C GLY A 413 -20.86 -3.96 -19.57
N PRO A 414 -19.74 -3.23 -19.79
CA PRO A 414 -18.75 -3.58 -20.80
C PRO A 414 -18.24 -5.01 -20.59
N TYR A 415 -17.95 -5.72 -21.68
CA TYR A 415 -17.24 -6.99 -21.60
C TYR A 415 -15.79 -6.73 -21.19
N ALA A 416 -15.33 -7.46 -20.18
CA ALA A 416 -13.95 -7.44 -19.73
C ALA A 416 -13.44 -8.84 -19.44
N HIS A 417 -12.12 -8.96 -19.40
CA HIS A 417 -11.39 -10.12 -18.89
C HIS A 417 -10.48 -9.67 -17.77
N GLU A 418 -10.31 -10.47 -16.73
CA GLU A 418 -9.43 -10.13 -15.59
C GLU A 418 -7.96 -9.94 -15.95
N GLN A 419 -7.53 -10.29 -17.18
CA GLN A 419 -6.17 -10.12 -17.69
C GLN A 419 -6.06 -8.98 -18.74
N ASP A 420 -7.12 -8.19 -18.93
CA ASP A 420 -7.09 -7.04 -19.84
C ASP A 420 -6.20 -5.92 -19.27
N ASN A 421 -5.26 -5.41 -20.07
CA ASN A 421 -4.32 -4.37 -19.64
C ASN A 421 -4.75 -2.95 -20.04
N THR A 422 -5.49 -2.78 -21.14
CA THR A 422 -5.87 -1.45 -21.65
C THR A 422 -7.20 -1.48 -22.42
N PRO A 423 -8.31 -1.03 -21.80
CA PRO A 423 -8.42 -0.63 -20.40
C PRO A 423 -8.26 -1.82 -19.45
N ASN A 424 -7.60 -1.61 -18.31
CA ASN A 424 -7.63 -2.57 -17.20
C ASN A 424 -8.98 -2.45 -16.46
N PRO A 425 -9.73 -3.56 -16.26
CA PRO A 425 -11.09 -3.50 -15.73
C PRO A 425 -11.19 -3.08 -14.26
N TYR A 426 -10.09 -3.22 -13.53
CA TYR A 426 -10.01 -2.85 -12.11
C TYR A 426 -9.54 -1.41 -11.94
N LEU A 427 -8.62 -0.95 -12.81
CA LEU A 427 -7.96 0.35 -12.68
C LEU A 427 -8.64 1.45 -13.50
N ASP A 428 -9.08 1.13 -14.72
CA ASP A 428 -9.50 2.11 -15.72
C ASP A 428 -11.02 2.20 -15.93
N HIS A 429 -11.78 1.32 -15.28
CA HIS A 429 -13.23 1.36 -15.25
C HIS A 429 -13.73 1.67 -13.83
N ARG A 430 -14.40 2.81 -13.67
CA ARG A 430 -15.04 3.19 -12.41
C ARG A 430 -16.53 2.92 -12.51
N MET A 431 -17.01 1.91 -11.80
CA MET A 431 -18.41 1.78 -11.42
C MET A 431 -18.59 2.25 -9.99
N GLU A 432 -19.56 3.11 -9.75
CA GLU A 432 -20.07 3.47 -8.42
C GLU A 432 -21.60 3.41 -8.48
N VAL A 433 -22.24 3.06 -7.37
CA VAL A 433 -23.70 3.06 -7.26
C VAL A 433 -24.10 3.96 -6.11
N GLU A 434 -24.80 5.05 -6.44
CA GLU A 434 -25.46 5.89 -5.46
C GLU A 434 -26.74 5.19 -5.00
N PHE A 435 -26.92 5.02 -3.69
CA PHE A 435 -28.15 4.56 -3.07
C PHE A 435 -28.75 5.70 -2.26
N LYS A 436 -30.00 6.05 -2.54
CA LYS A 436 -30.73 7.14 -1.87
C LYS A 436 -32.03 6.64 -1.28
N HIS A 437 -32.20 6.81 0.03
CA HIS A 437 -33.45 6.52 0.72
C HIS A 437 -34.44 7.67 0.58
N GLU A 438 -35.74 7.39 0.70
CA GLU A 438 -36.80 8.40 0.75
C GLU A 438 -36.65 9.42 1.90
N SER A 439 -35.90 9.08 2.97
CA SER A 439 -35.55 10.01 4.05
C SER A 439 -34.52 11.08 3.63
N GLY A 440 -33.85 10.88 2.50
CA GLY A 440 -32.76 11.73 2.01
C GLY A 440 -31.36 11.16 2.27
N LYS A 441 -31.23 10.09 3.09
CA LYS A 441 -29.97 9.40 3.36
C LYS A 441 -29.37 8.79 2.11
N GLN A 442 -28.04 8.89 1.98
CA GLN A 442 -27.32 8.54 0.76
C GLN A 442 -26.02 7.80 1.03
N TYR A 443 -25.68 6.87 0.13
CA TYR A 443 -24.42 6.14 0.09
C TYR A 443 -23.90 6.12 -1.34
N LEU A 444 -22.58 6.28 -1.52
CA LEU A 444 -21.91 6.06 -2.81
C LEU A 444 -21.01 4.83 -2.67
N VAL A 445 -21.47 3.70 -3.20
CA VAL A 445 -20.80 2.41 -3.02
C VAL A 445 -19.93 2.10 -4.25
N PRO A 446 -18.63 1.81 -4.10
CA PRO A 446 -17.79 1.40 -5.22
C PRO A 446 -18.25 0.04 -5.76
N GLY A 447 -18.38 -0.05 -7.08
CA GLY A 447 -18.65 -1.30 -7.80
C GLY A 447 -17.37 -1.91 -8.39
N TYR A 448 -17.41 -3.18 -8.78
CA TYR A 448 -16.25 -3.93 -9.25
C TYR A 448 -16.62 -4.87 -10.42
N PHE A 449 -15.61 -5.28 -11.19
CA PHE A 449 -15.78 -6.26 -12.28
C PHE A 449 -15.93 -7.69 -11.71
N ALA A 450 -16.98 -8.40 -12.11
CA ALA A 450 -17.39 -9.67 -11.53
C ALA A 450 -17.55 -10.80 -12.56
N ALA A 451 -16.82 -10.73 -13.69
CA ALA A 451 -16.85 -11.73 -14.76
C ALA A 451 -18.29 -12.06 -15.23
N ASP A 452 -18.73 -13.30 -15.05
CA ASP A 452 -20.08 -13.78 -15.40
C ASP A 452 -21.12 -13.61 -14.27
N GLY A 453 -20.71 -13.05 -13.12
CA GLY A 453 -21.54 -12.91 -11.92
C GLY A 453 -21.78 -14.22 -11.17
N ASN A 454 -21.17 -15.33 -11.55
CA ASN A 454 -21.23 -16.60 -10.83
C ASN A 454 -19.84 -17.23 -10.70
N ALA A 455 -18.79 -16.39 -10.71
CA ALA A 455 -17.41 -16.80 -10.83
C ALA A 455 -16.97 -17.77 -9.72
N ALA A 456 -17.53 -17.65 -8.50
CA ALA A 456 -17.26 -18.63 -7.44
C ALA A 456 -17.59 -20.08 -7.85
N ASN A 457 -18.60 -20.28 -8.70
CA ASN A 457 -19.04 -21.60 -9.16
C ASN A 457 -18.57 -21.95 -10.57
N THR A 458 -18.39 -20.96 -11.44
CA THR A 458 -18.04 -21.17 -12.85
C THR A 458 -16.54 -21.04 -13.13
N SER A 459 -15.79 -20.44 -12.20
CA SER A 459 -14.40 -20.01 -12.40
C SER A 459 -14.23 -19.07 -13.59
N ALA A 460 -15.26 -18.29 -13.92
CA ALA A 460 -15.19 -17.36 -15.04
C ALA A 460 -14.18 -16.25 -14.77
N GLU A 461 -13.27 -16.06 -15.74
CA GLU A 461 -12.24 -15.00 -15.76
C GLU A 461 -12.69 -13.77 -16.57
N SER A 462 -13.84 -13.87 -17.25
CA SER A 462 -14.36 -12.83 -18.14
C SER A 462 -15.89 -12.80 -18.17
N GLY A 463 -16.43 -11.69 -18.66
CA GLY A 463 -17.87 -11.51 -18.84
C GLY A 463 -18.27 -10.05 -18.81
N THR A 464 -19.56 -9.81 -18.61
CA THR A 464 -20.18 -8.47 -18.67
C THR A 464 -20.76 -8.03 -17.33
N GLN A 465 -20.56 -8.77 -16.23
CA GLN A 465 -21.18 -8.44 -14.95
C GLN A 465 -20.32 -7.50 -14.13
N TRP A 466 -20.93 -6.42 -13.66
CA TRP A 466 -20.33 -5.45 -12.76
C TRP A 466 -21.23 -5.28 -11.53
N ARG A 467 -20.66 -5.32 -10.33
CA ARG A 467 -21.42 -5.44 -9.08
C ARG A 467 -21.11 -4.35 -8.08
N ALA A 468 -22.12 -3.92 -7.34
CA ALA A 468 -21.95 -3.21 -6.08
C ALA A 468 -22.79 -3.90 -4.99
N HIS A 469 -22.19 -4.05 -3.80
CA HIS A 469 -22.84 -4.66 -2.64
C HIS A 469 -23.25 -3.61 -1.62
N PHE A 470 -24.54 -3.54 -1.33
CA PHE A 470 -25.14 -2.57 -0.43
C PHE A 470 -25.85 -3.27 0.73
N ALA A 471 -25.61 -2.82 1.96
CA ALA A 471 -26.35 -3.28 3.13
C ALA A 471 -27.21 -2.10 3.67
N PRO A 472 -28.50 -2.00 3.28
CA PRO A 472 -29.35 -0.88 3.62
C PRO A 472 -29.60 -0.83 5.12
N ASP A 473 -29.67 0.37 5.67
CA ASP A 473 -29.80 0.58 7.11
C ASP A 473 -31.09 1.28 7.53
N GLU A 474 -32.01 1.49 6.58
CA GLU A 474 -33.35 2.02 6.80
C GLU A 474 -34.38 1.19 6.02
N THR A 475 -35.55 0.97 6.62
CA THR A 475 -36.71 0.44 5.91
C THR A 475 -37.37 1.52 5.08
N GLY A 476 -37.89 1.15 3.92
CA GLY A 476 -38.57 2.07 3.01
C GLY A 476 -38.07 1.91 1.59
N GLU A 477 -38.41 2.85 0.72
CA GLU A 477 -37.97 2.84 -0.67
C GLU A 477 -36.55 3.39 -0.79
N TRP A 478 -35.69 2.61 -1.46
CA TRP A 478 -34.35 3.02 -1.88
C TRP A 478 -34.32 3.14 -3.40
N THR A 479 -33.79 4.26 -3.89
CA THR A 479 -33.45 4.47 -5.29
C THR A 479 -31.97 4.19 -5.49
N TYR A 480 -31.58 3.52 -6.56
CA TYR A 480 -30.18 3.42 -6.98
C TYR A 480 -29.93 4.22 -8.26
N THR A 481 -28.71 4.73 -8.41
CA THR A 481 -28.18 5.34 -9.64
C THR A 481 -26.78 4.80 -9.92
N VAL A 482 -26.58 4.17 -11.08
CA VAL A 482 -25.27 3.68 -11.51
C VAL A 482 -24.49 4.81 -12.17
N HIS A 483 -23.28 5.06 -11.68
CA HIS A 483 -22.29 5.93 -12.31
C HIS A 483 -21.20 5.06 -12.94
N PHE A 484 -20.97 5.21 -14.24
CA PHE A 484 -19.97 4.41 -14.94
C PHE A 484 -19.08 5.30 -15.81
N ALA A 485 -17.78 5.27 -15.55
CA ALA A 485 -16.78 6.03 -16.28
C ALA A 485 -15.59 5.15 -16.68
N THR A 486 -14.89 5.56 -17.72
CA THR A 486 -13.64 4.94 -18.17
C THR A 486 -12.56 5.99 -18.40
N GLY A 487 -11.35 5.70 -17.97
CA GLY A 487 -10.20 6.58 -18.08
C GLY A 487 -9.04 6.01 -17.28
N LYS A 488 -7.82 6.42 -17.59
CA LYS A 488 -6.64 5.92 -16.89
C LYS A 488 -6.77 6.17 -15.38
N ASN A 489 -6.63 5.12 -14.57
CA ASN A 489 -6.77 5.18 -13.10
C ASN A 489 -8.14 5.65 -12.60
N ALA A 490 -9.18 5.67 -13.45
CA ALA A 490 -10.49 6.20 -13.08
C ALA A 490 -11.07 5.53 -11.84
N ALA A 491 -10.81 4.24 -11.60
CA ALA A 491 -11.38 3.50 -10.48
C ALA A 491 -10.82 3.90 -9.10
N ILE A 492 -9.58 4.41 -9.08
CA ILE A 492 -8.82 4.65 -7.84
C ILE A 492 -8.63 6.13 -7.50
N ASP A 493 -9.01 7.02 -8.41
CA ASP A 493 -8.89 8.46 -8.29
C ASP A 493 -10.14 9.12 -8.91
N ARG A 494 -10.97 9.73 -8.05
CA ARG A 494 -12.23 10.36 -8.47
C ARG A 494 -12.00 11.58 -9.37
N ASP A 495 -10.87 12.25 -9.20
CA ASP A 495 -10.46 13.45 -9.95
C ASP A 495 -9.74 13.10 -11.26
N ALA A 496 -9.41 11.82 -11.49
CA ALA A 496 -8.82 11.38 -12.74
C ALA A 496 -9.73 11.71 -13.94
N SER A 497 -9.11 12.18 -15.02
CA SER A 497 -9.82 12.45 -16.27
C SER A 497 -10.43 11.17 -16.83
N ALA A 498 -11.76 11.08 -16.75
CA ALA A 498 -12.53 9.93 -17.18
C ALA A 498 -13.75 10.36 -18.01
N LYS A 499 -14.12 9.52 -18.97
CA LYS A 499 -15.31 9.70 -19.82
C LYS A 499 -16.43 8.83 -19.30
N THR A 500 -17.62 9.40 -19.13
CA THR A 500 -18.82 8.62 -18.82
C THR A 500 -19.12 7.65 -19.95
N VAL A 501 -19.43 6.39 -19.61
CA VAL A 501 -19.82 5.39 -20.60
C VAL A 501 -21.35 5.39 -20.73
N ALA A 502 -21.86 6.15 -21.72
CA ALA A 502 -23.28 6.50 -21.84
C ALA A 502 -24.24 5.29 -21.83
N ALA A 503 -23.82 4.13 -22.34
CA ALA A 503 -24.65 2.92 -22.34
C ALA A 503 -24.93 2.37 -20.93
N PHE A 504 -24.05 2.66 -19.96
CA PHE A 504 -24.03 2.07 -18.62
C PHE A 504 -24.19 3.11 -17.49
N ASN A 505 -23.89 4.38 -17.78
CA ASN A 505 -24.02 5.48 -16.84
C ASN A 505 -25.48 5.99 -16.74
N GLY A 506 -25.90 6.40 -15.54
CA GLY A 506 -27.21 6.97 -15.26
C GLY A 506 -28.34 5.96 -15.18
N LYS A 507 -28.04 4.65 -15.13
CA LYS A 507 -29.08 3.62 -14.94
C LYS A 507 -29.66 3.75 -13.53
N THR A 508 -30.98 3.79 -13.44
CA THR A 508 -31.69 3.97 -12.16
C THR A 508 -32.80 2.94 -11.98
N GLY A 509 -33.20 2.73 -10.73
CA GLY A 509 -34.35 1.93 -10.35
C GLY A 509 -34.60 2.04 -8.85
N THR A 510 -35.68 1.42 -8.37
CA THR A 510 -36.03 1.41 -6.94
C THR A 510 -36.20 0.00 -6.41
N PHE A 511 -36.06 -0.14 -5.09
CA PHE A 511 -36.45 -1.34 -4.37
C PHE A 511 -36.88 -0.98 -2.94
N ASN A 512 -37.83 -1.74 -2.40
CA ASN A 512 -38.32 -1.56 -1.04
C ASN A 512 -37.57 -2.47 -0.07
N VAL A 513 -37.11 -1.91 1.03
CA VAL A 513 -36.39 -2.59 2.12
C VAL A 513 -37.34 -2.81 3.30
N ALA A 514 -37.53 -4.07 3.69
CA ALA A 514 -38.30 -4.43 4.88
C ALA A 514 -37.41 -4.51 6.14
N LYS A 515 -38.02 -4.66 7.32
CA LYS A 515 -37.29 -4.93 8.55
C LYS A 515 -36.54 -6.27 8.44
N THR A 516 -35.39 -6.39 9.11
CA THR A 516 -34.72 -7.68 9.27
C THR A 516 -35.63 -8.70 9.95
N ASN A 517 -35.52 -9.96 9.56
CA ASN A 517 -36.19 -11.12 10.15
C ASN A 517 -35.20 -12.03 10.91
N LYS A 518 -33.95 -11.59 11.05
CA LYS A 518 -32.88 -12.35 11.72
C LYS A 518 -32.91 -12.07 13.22
N SER A 519 -32.36 -12.99 13.99
CA SER A 519 -32.33 -12.96 15.45
C SER A 519 -31.10 -13.71 15.97
N GLY A 520 -30.87 -13.69 17.28
CA GLY A 520 -29.77 -14.42 17.89
C GLY A 520 -28.44 -13.75 17.57
N ARG A 521 -27.41 -14.52 17.21
CA ARG A 521 -26.06 -13.99 16.97
C ARG A 521 -25.82 -13.40 15.58
N ASP A 522 -26.69 -13.71 14.62
CA ASP A 522 -26.59 -13.19 13.25
C ASP A 522 -26.53 -11.66 13.30
N PHE A 523 -25.47 -11.06 12.77
CA PHE A 523 -25.28 -9.61 12.86
C PHE A 523 -26.34 -8.81 12.11
N ARG A 524 -27.06 -9.43 11.16
CA ARG A 524 -28.23 -8.81 10.51
C ARG A 524 -29.39 -8.58 11.47
N ALA A 525 -29.39 -9.19 12.66
CA ALA A 525 -30.32 -8.90 13.74
C ALA A 525 -29.94 -7.63 14.55
N HIS A 526 -28.66 -7.28 14.53
CA HIS A 526 -28.07 -6.23 15.37
C HIS A 526 -27.78 -4.94 14.60
N GLY A 527 -27.49 -5.06 13.30
CA GLY A 527 -27.07 -3.98 12.44
C GLY A 527 -25.55 -3.89 12.28
N ARG A 528 -25.07 -2.84 11.62
CA ARG A 528 -23.63 -2.61 11.43
C ARG A 528 -22.97 -2.25 12.76
N LEU A 529 -21.81 -2.85 13.04
CA LEU A 529 -20.97 -2.51 14.17
C LEU A 529 -20.14 -1.27 13.84
N GLN A 530 -20.24 -0.24 14.66
CA GLN A 530 -19.68 1.09 14.38
C GLN A 530 -18.76 1.57 15.50
N TYR A 531 -17.74 2.33 15.10
CA TYR A 531 -17.01 3.18 16.03
C TYR A 531 -17.85 4.43 16.32
N VAL A 532 -18.18 4.64 17.60
CA VAL A 532 -19.09 5.71 18.05
C VAL A 532 -18.36 6.78 18.88
N ASN A 533 -17.08 7.01 18.60
CA ASN A 533 -16.19 7.89 19.38
C ASN A 533 -16.08 7.48 20.87
N GLN A 534 -16.07 6.18 21.13
CA GLN A 534 -15.95 5.57 22.46
C GLN A 534 -14.93 4.42 22.41
N SER A 535 -14.48 3.93 23.58
CA SER A 535 -13.51 2.82 23.68
C SER A 535 -14.05 1.45 23.24
N HIS A 536 -15.33 1.37 22.90
CA HIS A 536 -16.00 0.14 22.47
C HIS A 536 -16.87 0.40 21.24
N LEU A 537 -16.96 -0.62 20.38
CA LEU A 537 -17.83 -0.57 19.20
C LEU A 537 -19.29 -0.80 19.61
N GLN A 538 -20.22 -0.25 18.83
CA GLN A 538 -21.66 -0.34 19.08
C GLN A 538 -22.43 -0.74 17.82
N PHE A 539 -23.38 -1.65 17.96
CA PHE A 539 -24.29 -2.01 16.87
C PHE A 539 -25.30 -0.90 16.60
N ALA A 540 -25.34 -0.41 15.36
CA ALA A 540 -26.20 0.69 14.93
C ALA A 540 -27.71 0.38 15.05
N GLY A 541 -28.11 -0.89 14.90
CA GLY A 541 -29.51 -1.29 14.94
C GLY A 541 -30.05 -1.51 16.35
N THR A 542 -29.28 -2.11 17.25
CA THR A 542 -29.71 -2.44 18.61
C THR A 542 -29.18 -1.50 19.69
N GLY A 543 -28.12 -0.73 19.41
CA GLY A 543 -27.40 0.07 20.39
C GLY A 543 -26.55 -0.76 21.36
N GLN A 544 -26.42 -2.07 21.13
CA GLN A 544 -25.63 -2.96 21.98
C GLN A 544 -24.12 -2.74 21.75
N TYR A 545 -23.36 -2.58 22.83
CA TYR A 545 -21.91 -2.52 22.78
C TYR A 545 -21.27 -3.91 22.64
N PHE A 546 -20.11 -3.96 22.00
CA PHE A 546 -19.44 -5.19 21.60
C PHE A 546 -18.10 -5.40 22.31
N LEU A 547 -17.87 -6.62 22.79
CA LEU A 547 -16.57 -7.13 23.22
C LEU A 547 -16.14 -8.24 22.27
N LYS A 548 -14.91 -8.16 21.78
CA LYS A 548 -14.33 -9.10 20.83
C LYS A 548 -13.60 -10.25 21.55
N ALA A 549 -13.85 -11.50 21.14
CA ALA A 549 -13.03 -12.66 21.54
C ALA A 549 -13.02 -13.72 20.44
N GLY A 550 -11.83 -14.10 19.96
CA GLY A 550 -11.73 -15.00 18.81
C GLY A 550 -10.33 -15.52 18.50
N ALA A 551 -10.17 -16.04 17.29
CA ALA A 551 -8.91 -16.60 16.79
C ALA A 551 -8.16 -15.57 15.94
N ASP A 552 -6.92 -15.26 16.30
CA ASP A 552 -6.03 -14.49 15.41
C ASP A 552 -5.32 -15.41 14.40
N ALA A 553 -5.17 -16.68 14.79
CA ALA A 553 -4.52 -17.72 14.00
C ALA A 553 -5.52 -18.69 13.33
N PRO A 554 -5.20 -19.24 12.15
CA PRO A 554 -3.98 -18.95 11.40
C PRO A 554 -4.09 -17.67 10.55
N GLU A 555 -3.03 -16.86 10.49
CA GLU A 555 -2.94 -15.72 9.55
C GLU A 555 -3.22 -16.16 8.09
N THR A 556 -2.86 -17.41 7.77
CA THR A 556 -2.95 -18.04 6.45
C THR A 556 -4.32 -18.66 6.17
N LEU A 557 -5.37 -18.29 6.91
CA LEU A 557 -6.72 -18.87 6.78
C LEU A 557 -7.25 -18.89 5.34
N LEU A 558 -6.95 -17.85 4.56
CA LEU A 558 -7.36 -17.73 3.16
C LEU A 558 -6.47 -18.50 2.17
N GLY A 559 -5.35 -19.08 2.62
CA GLY A 559 -4.50 -19.99 1.85
C GLY A 559 -5.14 -21.38 1.78
N TYR A 560 -6.33 -21.47 1.19
CA TYR A 560 -7.19 -22.65 1.24
C TYR A 560 -7.19 -23.43 -0.10
N ALA A 561 -7.10 -24.75 -0.02
CA ALA A 561 -6.87 -25.61 -1.18
C ALA A 561 -8.02 -25.67 -2.18
N GLU A 562 -9.24 -25.32 -1.76
CA GLU A 562 -10.42 -25.35 -2.64
C GLU A 562 -10.82 -23.95 -3.15
N PHE A 563 -10.02 -22.91 -2.90
CA PHE A 563 -10.17 -21.65 -3.63
C PHE A 563 -9.50 -21.72 -5.00
N ASP A 564 -10.13 -21.10 -5.99
CA ASP A 564 -9.56 -20.95 -7.33
C ASP A 564 -8.29 -20.11 -7.31
N GLY A 565 -7.42 -20.30 -8.31
CA GLY A 565 -6.20 -19.50 -8.50
C GLY A 565 -5.25 -19.41 -7.29
N THR A 566 -5.38 -20.30 -6.31
CA THR A 566 -4.66 -20.24 -5.04
C THR A 566 -3.51 -21.24 -5.04
N VAL A 567 -2.30 -20.76 -4.74
CA VAL A 567 -1.08 -21.59 -4.70
C VAL A 567 -0.24 -21.21 -3.49
N ALA A 568 0.47 -22.18 -2.93
CA ALA A 568 1.44 -21.94 -1.87
C ALA A 568 2.83 -21.72 -2.48
N GLY A 569 3.48 -20.60 -2.18
CA GLY A 569 4.87 -20.32 -2.54
C GLY A 569 5.87 -21.16 -1.73
N LYS A 570 5.45 -21.63 -0.54
CA LYS A 570 6.24 -22.50 0.35
C LYS A 570 5.54 -23.83 0.67
N PRO A 571 5.15 -24.65 -0.33
CA PRO A 571 4.26 -25.80 -0.12
C PRO A 571 4.83 -26.88 0.81
N GLY A 572 6.16 -26.95 0.96
CA GLY A 572 6.81 -27.87 1.91
C GLY A 572 6.83 -27.41 3.38
N LYS A 573 6.47 -26.15 3.65
CA LYS A 573 6.43 -25.57 5.00
C LYS A 573 5.03 -25.11 5.39
N VAL A 574 4.34 -24.43 4.48
CA VAL A 574 3.00 -23.87 4.68
C VAL A 574 2.15 -24.29 3.46
N PRO A 575 1.67 -25.55 3.42
CA PRO A 575 0.78 -26.00 2.36
C PRO A 575 -0.57 -25.26 2.44
N LEU A 576 -1.35 -25.35 1.36
CA LEU A 576 -2.72 -24.87 1.39
C LEU A 576 -3.56 -25.69 2.36
N LYS A 577 -4.38 -25.00 3.13
CA LYS A 577 -5.23 -25.55 4.19
C LYS A 577 -6.38 -26.35 3.62
N LYS A 578 -6.93 -27.26 4.42
CA LYS A 578 -8.11 -28.07 4.05
C LYS A 578 -9.21 -28.07 5.11
N TYR A 579 -8.86 -27.79 6.36
CA TYR A 579 -9.73 -27.85 7.52
C TYR A 579 -10.49 -29.18 7.61
N GLU A 580 -9.82 -30.29 7.28
CA GLU A 580 -10.38 -31.65 7.34
C GLU A 580 -11.02 -31.98 8.71
N PRO A 581 -10.43 -31.59 9.87
CA PRO A 581 -11.03 -31.80 11.19
C PRO A 581 -12.40 -31.13 11.37
N HIS A 582 -12.72 -30.12 10.56
CA HIS A 582 -13.94 -29.33 10.65
C HIS A 582 -15.02 -29.71 9.63
N LEU A 583 -14.79 -30.73 8.79
CA LEU A 583 -15.81 -31.23 7.85
C LEU A 583 -17.11 -31.67 8.55
N GLY A 584 -17.01 -32.17 9.78
CA GLY A 584 -18.16 -32.56 10.60
C GLY A 584 -18.94 -31.38 11.19
N ASP A 585 -18.37 -30.17 11.17
CA ASP A 585 -19.00 -28.95 11.66
C ASP A 585 -19.81 -28.21 10.58
N TRP A 586 -19.60 -28.54 9.30
CA TRP A 586 -20.45 -28.11 8.20
C TRP A 586 -21.83 -28.76 8.31
N ARG A 587 -22.88 -27.97 8.15
CA ARG A 587 -24.27 -28.37 8.32
C ARG A 587 -25.01 -28.29 7.00
N ARG A 588 -26.07 -29.10 6.86
CA ARG A 588 -26.94 -29.03 5.69
C ARG A 588 -27.57 -27.62 5.61
N GLY A 589 -27.33 -26.94 4.49
CA GLY A 589 -27.84 -25.59 4.23
C GLY A 589 -26.77 -24.51 4.35
N ASP A 590 -25.61 -24.84 4.93
CA ASP A 590 -24.43 -23.97 4.89
C ASP A 590 -23.94 -23.80 3.45
N PRO A 591 -23.30 -22.66 3.15
CA PRO A 591 -22.87 -22.39 1.79
C PRO A 591 -21.72 -23.32 1.37
N THR A 592 -21.61 -23.45 0.05
CA THR A 592 -20.55 -24.13 -0.68
C THR A 592 -20.37 -23.41 -2.01
N TRP A 593 -19.24 -23.62 -2.67
CA TRP A 593 -19.09 -23.30 -4.09
C TRP A 593 -18.78 -24.57 -4.89
N LYS A 594 -19.02 -24.53 -6.20
CA LYS A 594 -18.87 -25.68 -7.10
C LYS A 594 -19.51 -26.96 -6.54
N ASP A 595 -20.75 -26.80 -6.06
CA ASP A 595 -21.62 -27.81 -5.45
C ASP A 595 -21.14 -28.47 -4.15
N SER A 596 -19.84 -28.44 -3.82
CA SER A 596 -19.32 -29.20 -2.68
C SER A 596 -18.08 -28.65 -2.00
N GLN A 597 -17.39 -27.68 -2.61
CA GLN A 597 -16.18 -27.10 -2.07
C GLN A 597 -16.48 -26.08 -0.97
N GLY A 598 -15.51 -25.85 -0.10
CA GLY A 598 -15.57 -24.91 1.01
C GLY A 598 -15.98 -25.49 2.34
N LYS A 599 -16.40 -26.76 2.39
CA LYS A 599 -17.02 -27.34 3.59
C LYS A 599 -16.11 -27.33 4.80
N GLY A 600 -14.81 -27.59 4.62
CA GLY A 600 -13.85 -27.58 5.73
C GLY A 600 -13.77 -26.19 6.38
N LEU A 601 -13.55 -25.15 5.58
CA LEU A 601 -13.41 -23.77 6.07
C LEU A 601 -14.72 -23.23 6.64
N ILE A 602 -15.85 -23.46 5.97
CA ILE A 602 -17.18 -23.09 6.48
C ILE A 602 -17.49 -23.81 7.80
N GLY A 603 -17.14 -25.10 7.90
CA GLY A 603 -17.22 -25.87 9.14
C GLY A 603 -16.33 -25.31 10.25
N ALA A 604 -15.12 -24.85 9.94
CA ALA A 604 -14.23 -24.25 10.94
C ALA A 604 -14.84 -22.97 11.54
N VAL A 605 -15.41 -22.10 10.69
CA VAL A 605 -16.15 -20.91 11.15
C VAL A 605 -17.36 -21.28 12.01
N ASN A 606 -18.12 -22.31 11.61
CA ASN A 606 -19.23 -22.82 12.42
C ASN A 606 -18.78 -23.32 13.79
N TYR A 607 -17.67 -24.05 13.84
CA TYR A 607 -17.12 -24.58 15.07
C TYR A 607 -16.77 -23.44 16.04
N LEU A 608 -15.98 -22.47 15.58
CA LEU A 608 -15.56 -21.33 16.39
C LEU A 608 -16.76 -20.52 16.88
N SER A 609 -17.71 -20.22 15.98
CA SER A 609 -18.98 -19.59 16.36
C SER A 609 -19.69 -20.42 17.42
N SER A 610 -19.86 -21.73 17.22
CA SER A 610 -20.59 -22.61 18.16
C SER A 610 -20.02 -22.66 19.57
N LYS A 611 -18.71 -22.40 19.74
CA LYS A 611 -18.06 -22.28 21.06
C LYS A 611 -18.36 -20.96 21.77
N GLY A 612 -18.97 -20.00 21.09
CA GLY A 612 -19.35 -18.69 21.62
C GLY A 612 -18.36 -17.57 21.29
N CYS A 613 -17.28 -17.86 20.55
CA CYS A 613 -16.42 -16.84 19.98
C CYS A 613 -17.17 -16.01 18.93
N ASN A 614 -16.70 -14.79 18.70
CA ASN A 614 -17.37 -13.82 17.85
C ASN A 614 -16.39 -13.05 16.94
N ALA A 615 -15.17 -13.55 16.75
CA ALA A 615 -14.18 -12.95 15.87
C ALA A 615 -13.25 -13.99 15.26
N PHE A 616 -12.76 -13.70 14.06
CA PHE A 616 -11.59 -14.37 13.50
C PHE A 616 -10.83 -13.44 12.56
N SER A 617 -9.52 -13.64 12.54
CA SER A 617 -8.55 -12.88 11.75
C SER A 617 -8.03 -13.67 10.56
N PHE A 618 -7.52 -12.93 9.58
CA PHE A 618 -6.89 -13.45 8.38
C PHE A 618 -6.09 -12.35 7.68
N LEU A 619 -4.98 -12.72 7.04
CA LEU A 619 -4.31 -11.87 6.07
C LEU A 619 -5.05 -11.92 4.73
N THR A 620 -5.27 -10.78 4.08
CA THR A 620 -5.72 -10.74 2.68
C THR A 620 -4.57 -10.60 1.67
N TYR A 621 -3.35 -10.33 2.15
CA TYR A 621 -2.15 -10.28 1.31
C TYR A 621 -0.87 -10.63 2.09
N ASN A 622 -0.25 -11.77 1.78
CA ASN A 622 0.99 -12.24 2.42
C ASN A 622 2.06 -12.75 1.42
N ALA A 623 2.03 -12.25 0.18
CA ALA A 623 3.06 -12.60 -0.78
C ALA A 623 4.43 -12.13 -0.28
N GLY A 624 5.39 -13.03 -0.19
CA GLY A 624 6.78 -12.73 0.23
C GLY A 624 7.08 -12.98 1.70
N GLY A 625 6.10 -12.97 2.60
CA GLY A 625 6.29 -13.26 4.01
C GLY A 625 5.98 -14.68 4.39
N ASP A 626 5.59 -14.90 5.64
CA ASP A 626 5.80 -16.18 6.31
C ASP A 626 4.98 -17.30 5.68
N GLY A 627 3.70 -17.03 5.39
CA GLY A 627 2.82 -17.94 4.64
C GLY A 627 3.09 -18.01 3.13
N ASP A 628 3.28 -16.88 2.46
CA ASP A 628 3.47 -16.75 1.00
C ASP A 628 2.45 -17.57 0.18
N ASN A 629 1.16 -17.40 0.50
CA ASN A 629 0.08 -18.23 -0.06
C ASN A 629 -1.30 -17.55 -0.14
N VAL A 630 -1.38 -16.26 0.17
CA VAL A 630 -2.60 -15.43 0.14
C VAL A 630 -2.34 -14.14 -0.61
N TRP A 631 -3.10 -13.93 -1.68
CA TRP A 631 -3.20 -12.66 -2.40
C TRP A 631 -4.51 -12.62 -3.19
N PRO A 632 -5.08 -11.43 -3.43
CA PRO A 632 -6.33 -11.30 -4.17
C PRO A 632 -6.13 -11.37 -5.69
N PHE A 633 -4.87 -11.37 -6.14
CA PHE A 633 -4.49 -11.27 -7.54
C PHE A 633 -4.67 -12.58 -8.31
N ILE A 634 -4.76 -12.48 -9.64
CA ILE A 634 -4.74 -13.65 -10.54
C ILE A 634 -3.43 -14.44 -10.42
N GLN A 635 -2.34 -13.74 -10.16
CA GLN A 635 -1.03 -14.33 -9.91
C GLN A 635 -0.25 -13.46 -8.93
N ARG A 636 0.62 -14.09 -8.15
CA ARG A 636 1.41 -13.49 -7.06
C ARG A 636 2.05 -12.13 -7.38
N ASP A 637 2.63 -11.98 -8.57
CA ASP A 637 3.39 -10.78 -8.96
C ASP A 637 2.57 -9.80 -9.84
N ASP A 638 1.28 -10.08 -10.08
CA ASP A 638 0.39 -9.26 -10.90
C ASP A 638 -0.57 -8.41 -10.05
N LYS A 639 -0.04 -7.33 -9.48
CA LYS A 639 -0.72 -6.51 -8.47
C LYS A 639 -1.84 -5.62 -9.02
N LEU A 640 -2.08 -5.65 -10.33
CA LEU A 640 -3.08 -4.83 -11.01
C LEU A 640 -4.24 -5.64 -11.58
N HIS A 641 -4.23 -6.97 -11.42
CA HIS A 641 -5.28 -7.86 -11.92
C HIS A 641 -5.77 -8.80 -10.81
N TYR A 642 -7.08 -8.78 -10.57
CA TYR A 642 -7.73 -9.45 -9.45
C TYR A 642 -8.44 -10.72 -9.92
N ASP A 643 -8.39 -11.77 -9.11
CA ASP A 643 -9.03 -13.05 -9.43
C ASP A 643 -10.51 -13.00 -9.07
N CYS A 644 -11.38 -12.95 -10.09
CA CYS A 644 -12.81 -12.80 -9.88
C CYS A 644 -13.41 -13.99 -9.10
N SER A 645 -12.97 -15.20 -9.44
CA SER A 645 -13.52 -16.44 -8.87
C SER A 645 -13.12 -16.66 -7.41
N LYS A 646 -11.84 -16.48 -7.10
CA LYS A 646 -11.27 -16.57 -5.75
C LYS A 646 -11.92 -15.56 -4.82
N LEU A 647 -12.06 -14.31 -5.25
CA LEU A 647 -12.62 -13.26 -4.42
C LEU A 647 -14.13 -13.41 -4.19
N ASP A 648 -14.88 -13.94 -5.16
CA ASP A 648 -16.28 -14.32 -4.93
C ASP A 648 -16.38 -15.49 -3.92
N GLN A 649 -15.43 -16.43 -3.93
CA GLN A 649 -15.38 -17.53 -2.93
C GLN A 649 -15.01 -17.04 -1.53
N TRP A 650 -14.08 -16.08 -1.40
CA TRP A 650 -13.81 -15.39 -0.13
C TRP A 650 -15.08 -14.70 0.39
N GLY A 651 -15.82 -14.04 -0.50
CA GLY A 651 -17.08 -13.38 -0.18
C GLY A 651 -18.11 -14.32 0.45
N ILE A 652 -18.17 -15.59 0.01
CA ILE A 652 -19.04 -16.61 0.62
C ILE A 652 -18.67 -16.87 2.09
N VAL A 653 -17.37 -16.98 2.40
CA VAL A 653 -16.90 -17.21 3.77
C VAL A 653 -17.20 -16.02 4.68
N PHE A 654 -16.98 -14.80 4.18
CA PHE A 654 -17.21 -13.57 4.95
C PHE A 654 -18.70 -13.30 5.19
N ASP A 655 -19.54 -13.51 4.18
CA ASP A 655 -21.00 -13.45 4.37
C ASP A 655 -21.44 -14.46 5.43
N HIS A 656 -20.97 -15.71 5.35
CA HIS A 656 -21.26 -16.75 6.33
C HIS A 656 -20.79 -16.38 7.75
N GLY A 657 -19.63 -15.72 7.86
CA GLY A 657 -19.14 -15.13 9.11
C GLY A 657 -20.14 -14.14 9.71
N THR A 658 -20.67 -13.21 8.89
CA THR A 658 -21.74 -12.28 9.31
C THR A 658 -22.98 -13.02 9.80
N GLU A 659 -23.42 -14.07 9.10
CA GLU A 659 -24.59 -14.87 9.51
C GLU A 659 -24.37 -15.61 10.85
N ASN A 660 -23.11 -15.92 11.18
CA ASN A 660 -22.72 -16.62 12.39
C ASN A 660 -22.22 -15.70 13.52
N GLY A 661 -22.40 -14.39 13.38
CA GLY A 661 -22.02 -13.41 14.41
C GLY A 661 -20.52 -13.31 14.61
N MET A 662 -19.76 -13.37 13.53
CA MET A 662 -18.30 -13.27 13.54
C MET A 662 -17.83 -11.92 13.02
N TYR A 663 -17.07 -11.22 13.85
CA TYR A 663 -16.31 -10.04 13.49
C TYR A 663 -15.14 -10.45 12.58
N LEU A 664 -15.05 -9.82 11.41
CA LEU A 664 -14.03 -10.12 10.41
C LEU A 664 -12.83 -9.20 10.61
N HIS A 665 -11.72 -9.73 11.12
CA HIS A 665 -10.50 -8.94 11.28
C HIS A 665 -9.65 -9.02 10.00
N PHE A 666 -9.75 -7.99 9.14
CA PHE A 666 -8.93 -7.89 7.93
C PHE A 666 -7.55 -7.34 8.28
N LYS A 667 -6.54 -8.22 8.37
CA LYS A 667 -5.13 -7.83 8.30
C LYS A 667 -4.76 -7.63 6.83
N LEU A 668 -4.61 -6.38 6.41
CA LEU A 668 -4.51 -6.05 4.99
C LEU A 668 -3.19 -6.47 4.34
N GLN A 669 -2.11 -6.58 5.10
CA GLN A 669 -0.78 -6.94 4.60
C GLN A 669 0.12 -7.32 5.79
N GLU A 670 1.28 -7.90 5.52
CA GLU A 670 2.26 -8.33 6.53
C GLU A 670 3.53 -7.48 6.45
N THR A 671 4.40 -7.60 7.46
CA THR A 671 5.69 -6.91 7.51
C THR A 671 6.52 -7.15 6.25
N GLU A 672 6.48 -8.33 5.65
CA GLU A 672 7.31 -8.71 4.51
C GLU A 672 6.80 -8.15 3.18
N ASN A 673 5.60 -7.57 3.12
CA ASN A 673 5.07 -6.96 1.91
C ASN A 673 4.42 -5.58 2.13
N ASP A 674 4.52 -5.03 3.32
CA ASP A 674 4.03 -3.67 3.56
C ASP A 674 4.86 -2.62 2.80
N ASP A 675 6.19 -2.75 2.74
CA ASP A 675 7.10 -1.79 2.10
C ASP A 675 8.54 -2.35 1.85
N HIS A 676 9.51 -1.48 1.51
CA HIS A 676 10.93 -1.82 1.30
C HIS A 676 11.87 -1.68 2.53
N ARG A 677 11.34 -1.37 3.71
CA ARG A 677 12.03 -1.41 5.00
C ARG A 677 11.90 -2.81 5.58
N GLN A 678 12.92 -3.33 6.21
CA GLN A 678 12.84 -4.63 6.88
C GLN A 678 12.82 -4.38 8.38
N GLY A 679 11.81 -4.86 9.12
CA GLY A 679 11.55 -4.60 10.54
C GLY A 679 12.73 -4.15 11.41
N GLN A 680 13.23 -5.01 12.30
CA GLN A 680 14.40 -4.70 13.14
C GLN A 680 15.76 -5.00 12.46
N LYS A 681 15.78 -5.29 11.15
CA LYS A 681 16.99 -5.73 10.40
C LYS A 681 17.28 -4.80 9.20
N ALA A 682 18.38 -5.05 8.49
CA ALA A 682 18.87 -4.14 7.44
C ALA A 682 17.88 -3.95 6.27
N LYS A 683 17.84 -2.75 5.69
CA LYS A 683 16.96 -2.36 4.57
C LYS A 683 17.14 -3.29 3.36
N GLY A 684 16.03 -3.80 2.80
CA GLY A 684 16.03 -4.72 1.66
C GLY A 684 14.87 -4.44 0.72
N PHE A 685 15.13 -4.44 -0.58
CA PHE A 685 14.08 -4.31 -1.60
C PHE A 685 13.16 -5.52 -1.56
N LYS A 686 11.86 -5.27 -1.38
CA LYS A 686 10.81 -6.30 -1.33
C LYS A 686 9.94 -6.18 -2.57
N PRO A 687 10.17 -6.99 -3.62
CA PRO A 687 9.46 -6.86 -4.87
C PRO A 687 7.95 -7.09 -4.71
N GLU A 688 7.52 -7.83 -3.69
CA GLU A 688 6.11 -8.11 -3.38
C GLU A 688 5.38 -6.92 -2.77
N SER A 689 6.08 -5.95 -2.17
CA SER A 689 5.39 -4.84 -1.51
C SER A 689 4.52 -4.02 -2.47
N LEU A 690 3.48 -3.34 -1.97
CA LEU A 690 2.67 -2.44 -2.80
C LEU A 690 3.28 -1.02 -2.81
N ASP A 691 3.66 -0.54 -3.98
CA ASP A 691 4.24 0.79 -4.21
C ASP A 691 5.43 1.15 -3.28
N GLY A 692 6.23 0.16 -2.90
CA GLY A 692 7.36 0.32 -1.99
C GLY A 692 6.99 0.83 -0.60
N GLY A 693 5.72 0.76 -0.20
CA GLY A 693 5.18 1.30 1.06
C GLY A 693 4.28 2.53 0.90
N LYS A 694 4.31 3.19 -0.26
CA LYS A 694 3.53 4.40 -0.48
C LYS A 694 2.09 4.08 -0.87
N LEU A 695 1.23 5.11 -0.85
CA LEU A 695 -0.11 5.03 -1.42
C LEU A 695 -0.06 5.35 -2.93
N GLY A 696 0.47 4.42 -3.72
CA GLY A 696 0.47 4.50 -5.19
C GLY A 696 -0.70 3.75 -5.82
N SER A 697 -0.61 3.44 -7.11
CA SER A 697 -1.71 2.81 -7.84
C SER A 697 -1.97 1.37 -7.39
N GLN A 698 -0.93 0.62 -7.00
CA GLN A 698 -1.09 -0.78 -6.57
C GLN A 698 -1.89 -0.86 -5.27
N ARG A 699 -1.49 -0.06 -4.26
CA ARG A 699 -2.12 -0.02 -2.95
C ARG A 699 -3.51 0.60 -2.99
N LYS A 700 -3.70 1.69 -3.76
CA LYS A 700 -5.04 2.27 -3.94
C LYS A 700 -5.99 1.26 -4.56
N LEU A 701 -5.57 0.58 -5.61
CA LEU A 701 -6.39 -0.44 -6.26
C LEU A 701 -6.72 -1.59 -5.31
N TYR A 702 -5.73 -2.06 -4.54
CA TYR A 702 -5.90 -3.09 -3.52
C TYR A 702 -6.94 -2.72 -2.48
N LEU A 703 -6.79 -1.56 -1.84
CA LEU A 703 -7.74 -1.08 -0.83
C LEU A 703 -9.15 -0.95 -1.42
N ARG A 704 -9.26 -0.35 -2.61
CA ARG A 704 -10.53 -0.12 -3.29
C ARG A 704 -11.25 -1.43 -3.65
N GLU A 705 -10.54 -2.43 -4.19
CA GLU A 705 -11.14 -3.72 -4.54
C GLU A 705 -11.60 -4.51 -3.31
N ILE A 706 -10.81 -4.53 -2.23
CA ILE A 706 -11.19 -5.18 -0.98
C ILE A 706 -12.43 -4.50 -0.37
N ILE A 707 -12.48 -3.16 -0.35
CA ILE A 707 -13.64 -2.39 0.13
C ILE A 707 -14.88 -2.65 -0.74
N ALA A 708 -14.76 -2.58 -2.07
CA ALA A 708 -15.88 -2.76 -2.98
C ALA A 708 -16.53 -4.15 -2.89
N ARG A 709 -15.73 -5.18 -2.62
CA ARG A 709 -16.19 -6.57 -2.54
C ARG A 709 -16.71 -6.96 -1.16
N PHE A 710 -16.14 -6.41 -0.08
CA PHE A 710 -16.38 -6.92 1.27
C PHE A 710 -16.89 -5.89 2.28
N GLY A 711 -16.86 -4.59 1.96
CA GLY A 711 -17.30 -3.52 2.86
C GLY A 711 -18.78 -3.58 3.24
N HIS A 712 -19.64 -4.32 2.53
CA HIS A 712 -21.04 -4.48 2.95
C HIS A 712 -21.20 -5.26 4.27
N ASN A 713 -20.23 -6.10 4.64
CA ASN A 713 -20.27 -6.92 5.86
C ASN A 713 -20.42 -6.05 7.11
N LEU A 714 -21.14 -6.55 8.11
CA LEU A 714 -21.66 -5.70 9.20
C LEU A 714 -20.68 -5.45 10.34
N ALA A 715 -19.69 -6.31 10.55
CA ALA A 715 -18.74 -6.18 11.64
C ALA A 715 -17.34 -6.59 11.16
N LEU A 716 -16.49 -5.59 10.95
CA LEU A 716 -15.11 -5.75 10.51
C LEU A 716 -14.25 -4.58 10.96
N ASN A 717 -12.93 -4.75 10.89
CA ASN A 717 -11.99 -3.63 10.78
C ASN A 717 -11.23 -3.67 9.46
N TRP A 718 -10.60 -2.53 9.16
CA TRP A 718 -9.43 -2.44 8.30
C TRP A 718 -8.18 -2.30 9.17
N ASN A 719 -7.45 -3.39 9.38
CA ASN A 719 -6.13 -3.36 10.00
C ASN A 719 -5.08 -3.11 8.92
N LEU A 720 -4.38 -1.97 8.99
CA LEU A 720 -3.55 -1.48 7.88
C LEU A 720 -2.41 -2.44 7.49
N ALA A 721 -1.87 -3.16 8.47
CA ALA A 721 -0.77 -4.10 8.32
C ALA A 721 -0.50 -4.82 9.63
N GLU A 722 -0.05 -6.06 9.56
CA GLU A 722 0.65 -6.75 10.64
C GLU A 722 2.11 -6.25 10.74
N GLU A 723 2.64 -6.25 11.97
CA GLU A 723 3.90 -5.62 12.44
C GLU A 723 4.50 -4.49 11.57
N THR A 724 3.69 -3.48 11.24
CA THR A 724 4.01 -2.51 10.20
C THR A 724 5.34 -1.77 10.35
N THR A 725 6.08 -1.70 9.25
CA THR A 725 7.33 -0.94 9.10
C THR A 725 7.14 0.42 8.42
N GLN A 726 5.94 0.68 7.89
CA GLN A 726 5.57 1.94 7.24
C GLN A 726 5.72 3.18 8.15
N THR A 727 5.94 4.35 7.55
CA THR A 727 5.99 5.64 8.27
C THR A 727 4.59 6.12 8.62
N THR A 728 4.52 7.05 9.57
CA THR A 728 3.28 7.77 9.91
C THR A 728 2.60 8.38 8.69
N ASP A 729 3.34 9.01 7.77
CA ASP A 729 2.76 9.63 6.57
C ASP A 729 2.10 8.61 5.65
N GLU A 730 2.67 7.40 5.54
CA GLU A 730 2.09 6.32 4.75
C GLU A 730 0.84 5.74 5.41
N HIS A 731 0.83 5.60 6.74
CA HIS A 731 -0.37 5.23 7.50
C HIS A 731 -1.47 6.27 7.33
N LEU A 732 -1.15 7.56 7.45
CA LEU A 732 -2.11 8.65 7.25
C LEU A 732 -2.70 8.63 5.84
N ALA A 733 -1.87 8.44 4.82
CA ALA A 733 -2.33 8.32 3.44
C ALA A 733 -3.33 7.15 3.28
N MET A 734 -2.99 5.96 3.80
CA MET A 734 -3.87 4.80 3.76
C MET A 734 -5.19 5.04 4.51
N LEU A 735 -5.14 5.56 5.74
CA LEU A 735 -6.33 5.86 6.55
C LEU A 735 -7.28 6.82 5.83
N ASN A 736 -6.73 7.88 5.22
CA ASN A 736 -7.53 8.86 4.50
C ASN A 736 -8.16 8.27 3.23
N TYR A 737 -7.42 7.42 2.52
CA TYR A 737 -7.96 6.75 1.33
C TYR A 737 -9.05 5.73 1.67
N ILE A 738 -8.88 4.97 2.75
CA ILE A 738 -9.92 4.05 3.25
C ILE A 738 -11.18 4.85 3.64
N GLU A 739 -11.03 5.96 4.38
CA GLU A 739 -12.16 6.82 4.75
C GLU A 739 -12.89 7.38 3.52
N GLU A 740 -12.17 7.71 2.44
CA GLU A 740 -12.77 8.21 1.20
C GLU A 740 -13.55 7.13 0.42
N MET A 741 -13.06 5.88 0.47
CA MET A 741 -13.56 4.77 -0.34
C MET A 741 -14.60 3.89 0.37
N ASP A 742 -14.54 3.78 1.70
CA ASP A 742 -15.45 2.97 2.50
C ASP A 742 -16.71 3.75 2.86
N PRO A 743 -17.86 3.49 2.19
CA PRO A 743 -19.07 4.28 2.38
C PRO A 743 -19.73 4.08 3.75
N TYR A 744 -19.21 3.15 4.57
CA TYR A 744 -19.80 2.78 5.85
C TYR A 744 -18.95 3.21 7.06
N GLY A 745 -17.73 3.74 6.83
CA GLY A 745 -16.84 4.23 7.89
C GLY A 745 -16.45 3.16 8.91
N HIS A 746 -16.02 1.98 8.45
CA HIS A 746 -15.66 0.88 9.35
C HIS A 746 -14.50 1.23 10.27
N HIS A 747 -14.41 0.47 11.36
CA HIS A 747 -13.32 0.54 12.32
C HIS A 747 -11.96 0.35 11.62
N ARG A 748 -11.01 1.25 11.87
CA ARG A 748 -9.64 1.18 11.34
C ARG A 748 -8.65 1.08 12.48
N VAL A 749 -7.75 0.10 12.37
CA VAL A 749 -6.74 -0.20 13.39
C VAL A 749 -5.35 -0.33 12.79
N LEU A 750 -4.35 -0.26 13.67
CA LEU A 750 -2.95 -0.44 13.34
C LEU A 750 -2.37 -1.53 14.25
N HIS A 751 -1.57 -2.41 13.68
CA HIS A 751 -0.77 -3.41 14.40
C HIS A 751 0.72 -3.16 14.18
N THR A 752 1.54 -3.36 15.22
CA THR A 752 2.95 -2.96 15.24
C THR A 752 3.78 -3.95 16.05
N TYR A 753 5.08 -4.02 15.76
CA TYR A 753 6.04 -4.70 16.61
C TYR A 753 5.92 -4.32 18.10
N PRO A 754 6.17 -5.26 19.04
CA PRO A 754 6.08 -5.01 20.48
C PRO A 754 6.88 -3.80 20.97
N GLY A 755 8.07 -3.59 20.39
CA GLY A 755 8.98 -2.51 20.76
C GLY A 755 8.75 -1.18 20.02
N GLU A 756 7.77 -1.10 19.10
CA GLU A 756 7.53 0.10 18.28
C GLU A 756 6.21 0.82 18.58
N GLN A 757 5.39 0.31 19.51
CA GLN A 757 4.07 0.86 19.82
C GLN A 757 4.09 2.39 20.04
N ASP A 758 4.95 2.92 20.91
CA ASP A 758 5.03 4.38 21.17
C ASP A 758 5.37 5.17 19.91
N LYS A 759 6.37 4.70 19.16
CA LYS A 759 6.84 5.33 17.91
C LYS A 759 5.76 5.39 16.83
N LYS A 760 4.88 4.39 16.77
CA LYS A 760 3.87 4.22 15.72
C LYS A 760 2.53 4.82 16.11
N TYR A 761 2.11 4.68 17.36
CA TYR A 761 0.80 5.11 17.84
C TYR A 761 0.78 6.57 18.31
N ASP A 762 1.79 7.07 19.02
CA ASP A 762 1.77 8.45 19.55
C ASP A 762 1.58 9.54 18.47
N PRO A 763 2.14 9.40 17.25
CA PRO A 763 1.90 10.36 16.16
C PRO A 763 0.46 10.35 15.62
N LEU A 764 -0.34 9.32 15.91
CA LEU A 764 -1.68 9.11 15.36
C LEU A 764 -2.81 9.44 16.33
N LEU A 765 -2.50 9.70 17.61
CA LEU A 765 -3.46 10.00 18.68
C LEU A 765 -4.30 11.27 18.41
N GLY A 766 -5.54 11.26 18.91
CA GLY A 766 -6.46 12.39 18.82
C GLY A 766 -6.86 12.73 17.38
N ASP A 767 -6.95 14.02 17.07
CA ASP A 767 -7.34 14.53 15.76
C ASP A 767 -6.21 14.47 14.71
N LYS A 768 -5.05 13.89 15.05
CA LYS A 768 -3.92 13.76 14.11
C LYS A 768 -4.20 12.72 13.02
N SER A 769 -5.14 11.81 13.23
CA SER A 769 -5.45 10.75 12.25
C SER A 769 -6.91 10.27 12.31
N ASN A 770 -7.32 9.59 11.24
CA ASN A 770 -8.60 8.87 11.16
C ASN A 770 -8.56 7.45 11.78
N LEU A 771 -7.50 7.13 12.53
CA LEU A 771 -7.40 5.88 13.28
C LEU A 771 -8.44 5.85 14.40
N THR A 772 -9.06 4.69 14.61
CA THR A 772 -10.17 4.53 15.58
C THR A 772 -9.87 3.49 16.66
N GLY A 773 -8.77 2.76 16.53
CA GLY A 773 -8.35 1.72 17.47
C GLY A 773 -6.95 1.20 17.17
N VAL A 774 -6.51 0.27 18.00
CA VAL A 774 -5.23 -0.43 17.85
C VAL A 774 -5.42 -1.93 18.05
N SER A 775 -4.59 -2.70 17.37
CA SER A 775 -4.47 -4.14 17.48
C SER A 775 -3.10 -4.42 18.11
N LEU A 776 -3.08 -4.67 19.42
CA LEU A 776 -1.85 -4.73 20.20
C LEU A 776 -1.16 -6.11 20.09
N GLN A 777 0.17 -6.04 20.07
CA GLN A 777 1.11 -7.17 20.15
C GLN A 777 2.13 -6.91 21.25
N ASN A 778 2.58 -7.94 21.97
CA ASN A 778 3.67 -7.83 22.94
C ASN A 778 4.69 -8.97 22.82
N SER A 779 5.56 -9.14 23.83
CA SER A 779 6.51 -10.26 23.91
C SER A 779 6.16 -11.25 25.02
N HIS A 780 5.19 -10.92 25.89
CA HIS A 780 4.82 -11.72 27.05
C HIS A 780 3.35 -11.51 27.40
N ILE A 781 2.60 -12.60 27.60
CA ILE A 781 1.17 -12.55 27.94
C ILE A 781 0.85 -11.71 29.20
N LYS A 782 1.80 -11.62 30.15
CA LYS A 782 1.66 -10.81 31.37
C LYS A 782 1.61 -9.30 31.11
N ASP A 783 2.06 -8.85 29.94
CA ASP A 783 2.13 -7.43 29.59
C ASP A 783 0.82 -6.90 28.98
N THR A 784 -0.15 -7.78 28.74
CA THR A 784 -1.43 -7.45 28.09
C THR A 784 -2.20 -6.38 28.86
N HIS A 785 -2.32 -6.54 30.19
CA HIS A 785 -3.15 -5.66 31.00
C HIS A 785 -2.62 -4.22 31.05
N TRP A 786 -1.38 -4.01 31.53
CA TRP A 786 -0.81 -2.66 31.65
C TRP A 786 -0.68 -1.94 30.30
N GLN A 787 -0.42 -2.66 29.20
CA GLN A 787 -0.40 -2.05 27.86
C GLN A 787 -1.79 -1.65 27.38
N THR A 788 -2.82 -2.45 27.70
CA THR A 788 -4.21 -2.08 27.41
C THR A 788 -4.56 -0.78 28.15
N VAL A 789 -4.26 -0.71 29.46
CA VAL A 789 -4.48 0.49 30.29
C VAL A 789 -3.79 1.70 29.67
N LYS A 790 -2.48 1.58 29.39
CA LYS A 790 -1.67 2.66 28.79
C LYS A 790 -2.31 3.25 27.52
N TRP A 791 -2.71 2.40 26.58
CA TRP A 791 -3.23 2.88 25.28
C TRP A 791 -4.66 3.38 25.36
N SER A 792 -5.50 2.77 26.20
CA SER A 792 -6.85 3.26 26.48
C SER A 792 -6.81 4.66 27.12
N GLU A 793 -5.92 4.88 28.07
CA GLU A 793 -5.73 6.18 28.73
C GLU A 793 -5.16 7.23 27.79
N LYS A 794 -4.04 6.94 27.11
CA LYS A 794 -3.43 7.88 26.16
C LYS A 794 -4.42 8.36 25.09
N ALA A 795 -5.23 7.44 24.53
CA ALA A 795 -6.22 7.78 23.52
C ALA A 795 -7.35 8.67 24.09
N ARG A 796 -7.85 8.34 25.28
CA ARG A 796 -8.86 9.14 25.97
C ARG A 796 -8.34 10.54 26.31
N GLU A 797 -7.11 10.65 26.82
CA GLU A 797 -6.45 11.92 27.15
C GLU A 797 -6.20 12.78 25.91
N ALA A 798 -5.94 12.15 24.76
CA ALA A 798 -5.82 12.82 23.48
C ALA A 798 -7.17 13.31 22.88
N GLY A 799 -8.29 13.08 23.57
CA GLY A 799 -9.62 13.55 23.17
C GLY A 799 -10.37 12.64 22.21
N LYS A 800 -9.78 11.49 21.81
CA LYS A 800 -10.39 10.52 20.90
C LYS A 800 -10.16 9.10 21.43
N PRO A 801 -11.07 8.56 22.26
CA PRO A 801 -10.94 7.21 22.80
C PRO A 801 -10.81 6.17 21.70
N TRP A 802 -9.82 5.30 21.81
CA TRP A 802 -9.59 4.22 20.85
C TRP A 802 -10.20 2.92 21.35
N VAL A 803 -10.66 2.09 20.42
CA VAL A 803 -10.95 0.68 20.71
C VAL A 803 -9.61 -0.07 20.75
N VAL A 804 -9.21 -0.52 21.94
CA VAL A 804 -7.91 -1.16 22.18
C VAL A 804 -8.09 -2.68 22.27
N ALA A 805 -7.77 -3.40 21.19
CA ALA A 805 -7.78 -4.85 21.18
C ALA A 805 -6.37 -5.43 21.39
N PHE A 806 -6.29 -6.65 21.92
CA PHE A 806 -5.04 -7.40 22.08
C PHE A 806 -5.09 -8.67 21.24
N ASP A 807 -4.56 -8.61 20.03
CA ASP A 807 -4.76 -9.65 19.02
C ASP A 807 -3.56 -10.60 18.91
N GLU A 808 -2.39 -10.18 19.42
CA GLU A 808 -1.19 -11.02 19.41
C GLU A 808 -0.43 -10.93 20.75
N SER A 809 -1.03 -11.50 21.81
CA SER A 809 -0.36 -11.60 23.12
C SER A 809 0.64 -12.77 23.15
N GLY A 810 1.81 -12.55 23.75
CA GLY A 810 2.86 -13.56 23.86
C GLY A 810 4.08 -13.20 23.04
N SER A 811 4.91 -14.16 22.67
CA SER A 811 6.04 -13.98 21.75
C SER A 811 5.77 -14.78 20.48
N ALA A 812 6.53 -14.54 19.41
CA ALA A 812 6.48 -15.37 18.20
C ALA A 812 6.62 -16.89 18.48
N ALA A 813 7.34 -17.28 19.54
CA ALA A 813 7.44 -18.69 19.92
C ALA A 813 6.20 -19.19 20.67
N HIS A 814 5.60 -18.34 21.51
CA HIS A 814 4.60 -18.72 22.50
C HIS A 814 3.53 -17.64 22.64
N GLY A 815 2.33 -17.90 22.10
CA GLY A 815 1.09 -17.17 22.36
C GLY A 815 0.06 -18.09 23.05
N GLN A 816 -1.17 -18.14 22.55
CA GLN A 816 -2.16 -19.11 23.04
C GLN A 816 -1.69 -20.55 22.77
N CYS A 817 -1.37 -21.26 23.86
CA CYS A 817 -0.99 -22.66 23.81
C CYS A 817 -2.20 -23.56 23.51
N PRO A 818 -1.98 -24.81 23.07
CA PRO A 818 -3.03 -25.81 23.03
C PRO A 818 -3.58 -26.04 24.45
N ASP A 819 -4.83 -26.48 24.54
CA ASP A 819 -5.37 -26.89 25.82
C ASP A 819 -4.67 -28.15 26.33
N LEU A 820 -4.48 -28.21 27.65
CA LEU A 820 -3.98 -29.42 28.31
C LEU A 820 -4.79 -30.66 27.88
N GLY A 821 -4.08 -31.69 27.40
CA GLY A 821 -4.64 -32.92 26.88
C GLY A 821 -4.81 -32.99 25.36
N TYR A 822 -4.82 -31.86 24.64
CA TYR A 822 -4.89 -31.88 23.17
C TYR A 822 -3.68 -32.62 22.58
N ARG A 823 -3.92 -33.78 21.94
CA ARG A 823 -2.89 -34.70 21.46
C ARG A 823 -1.78 -35.00 22.49
N GLY A 824 -2.14 -35.02 23.77
CA GLY A 824 -1.19 -35.27 24.86
C GLY A 824 -0.36 -34.07 25.29
N TYR A 825 -0.68 -32.84 24.84
CA TYR A 825 -0.04 -31.61 25.32
C TYR A 825 -0.15 -31.51 26.85
N ASP A 826 0.99 -31.36 27.53
CA ASP A 826 1.12 -31.40 28.99
C ASP A 826 1.68 -30.09 29.57
N GLY A 827 1.65 -29.01 28.78
CA GLY A 827 2.24 -27.71 29.12
C GLY A 827 3.68 -27.53 28.65
N ARG A 828 4.23 -28.46 27.85
CA ARG A 828 5.56 -28.31 27.23
C ARG A 828 5.47 -27.98 25.75
N ASP A 829 6.32 -27.06 25.29
CA ASP A 829 6.46 -26.77 23.87
C ASP A 829 7.17 -27.90 23.10
N LYS A 830 7.32 -27.74 21.78
CA LYS A 830 7.99 -28.71 20.89
C LYS A 830 9.44 -29.02 21.26
N THR A 831 10.10 -28.20 22.08
CA THR A 831 11.46 -28.43 22.59
C THR A 831 11.49 -29.18 23.92
N GLY A 832 10.31 -29.49 24.51
CA GLY A 832 10.16 -30.10 25.81
C GLY A 832 10.26 -29.10 26.98
N LYS A 833 10.31 -27.80 26.69
CA LYS A 833 10.38 -26.75 27.72
C LYS A 833 8.99 -26.48 28.29
N MET A 834 8.86 -26.46 29.62
CA MET A 834 7.63 -26.01 30.27
C MET A 834 7.32 -24.57 29.90
N THR A 835 6.07 -24.35 29.50
CA THR A 835 5.48 -23.04 29.22
C THR A 835 4.32 -22.79 30.18
N TYR A 836 3.64 -21.66 30.01
CA TYR A 836 2.35 -21.43 30.65
C TYR A 836 1.25 -22.26 29.98
N THR A 837 0.09 -22.37 30.64
CA THR A 837 -1.08 -23.11 30.18
C THR A 837 -2.19 -22.15 29.72
N GLN A 838 -3.28 -22.71 29.19
CA GLN A 838 -4.45 -21.93 28.82
C GLN A 838 -5.07 -21.17 30.00
N HIS A 839 -4.81 -21.59 31.24
CA HIS A 839 -5.29 -20.91 32.44
C HIS A 839 -4.59 -19.57 32.69
N GLU A 840 -3.27 -19.49 32.47
CA GLU A 840 -2.55 -18.22 32.55
C GLU A 840 -3.00 -17.27 31.43
N VAL A 841 -3.23 -17.76 30.21
CA VAL A 841 -3.70 -16.92 29.10
C VAL A 841 -5.10 -16.36 29.38
N ARG A 842 -6.02 -17.18 29.90
CA ARG A 842 -7.33 -16.70 30.38
C ARG A 842 -7.18 -15.55 31.37
N LYS A 843 -6.30 -15.70 32.36
CA LYS A 843 -6.12 -14.73 33.45
C LYS A 843 -5.42 -13.44 33.01
N GLN A 844 -4.35 -13.56 32.22
CA GLN A 844 -3.43 -12.45 31.92
C GLN A 844 -3.76 -11.76 30.60
N THR A 845 -4.27 -12.50 29.61
CA THR A 845 -4.65 -11.94 28.30
C THR A 845 -6.13 -11.60 28.26
N LEU A 846 -7.03 -12.59 28.40
CA LEU A 846 -8.47 -12.36 28.22
C LEU A 846 -9.04 -11.40 29.26
N TRP A 847 -8.97 -11.77 30.54
CA TRP A 847 -9.42 -10.88 31.61
C TRP A 847 -8.51 -9.66 31.75
N GLY A 848 -7.22 -9.77 31.45
CA GLY A 848 -6.30 -8.63 31.47
C GLY A 848 -6.70 -7.52 30.50
N ASN A 849 -7.09 -7.84 29.26
CA ASN A 849 -7.55 -6.83 28.31
C ASN A 849 -8.91 -6.24 28.72
N PHE A 850 -9.90 -7.08 29.04
CA PHE A 850 -11.24 -6.60 29.39
C PHE A 850 -11.21 -5.70 30.63
N MET A 851 -10.43 -6.07 31.65
CA MET A 851 -10.28 -5.29 32.88
C MET A 851 -9.38 -4.06 32.72
N GLY A 852 -8.55 -4.00 31.66
CA GLY A 852 -7.83 -2.80 31.26
C GLY A 852 -8.70 -1.77 30.51
N GLY A 853 -10.00 -2.07 30.32
CA GLY A 853 -10.92 -1.25 29.51
C GLY A 853 -10.75 -1.45 28.00
N GLY A 854 -10.17 -2.59 27.59
CA GLY A 854 -9.95 -2.93 26.18
C GLY A 854 -11.19 -3.45 25.48
N GLY A 855 -11.20 -3.33 24.14
CA GLY A 855 -12.30 -3.74 23.27
C GLY A 855 -12.32 -5.23 22.92
N GLY A 856 -11.27 -5.97 23.24
CA GLY A 856 -11.27 -7.42 23.15
C GLY A 856 -9.94 -8.10 22.82
N VAL A 857 -9.98 -9.40 22.58
CA VAL A 857 -8.79 -10.21 22.28
C VAL A 857 -8.99 -11.14 21.09
N GLU A 858 -7.90 -11.44 20.39
CA GLU A 858 -7.81 -12.60 19.49
C GLU A 858 -6.56 -13.40 19.83
N TYR A 859 -6.59 -14.71 19.56
CA TYR A 859 -5.52 -15.61 19.97
C TYR A 859 -4.60 -16.01 18.82
N TYR A 860 -3.37 -15.49 18.89
CA TYR A 860 -2.22 -15.93 18.11
C TYR A 860 -1.65 -17.27 18.61
N PHE A 861 -1.24 -18.16 17.69
CA PHE A 861 -0.68 -19.47 18.01
C PHE A 861 0.82 -19.54 17.72
N GLY A 862 1.64 -19.37 18.76
CA GLY A 862 3.10 -19.35 18.65
C GLY A 862 3.74 -20.56 17.96
N TYR A 863 4.85 -20.32 17.28
CA TYR A 863 5.53 -21.28 16.41
C TYR A 863 5.98 -22.58 17.09
N GLN A 864 6.20 -22.56 18.41
CA GLN A 864 6.65 -23.72 19.19
C GLN A 864 5.50 -24.62 19.67
N TYR A 865 4.25 -24.30 19.32
CA TYR A 865 3.08 -25.13 19.61
C TYR A 865 2.58 -25.90 18.38
N ASP A 866 1.80 -26.94 18.63
CA ASP A 866 1.02 -27.61 17.59
C ASP A 866 -0.16 -26.73 17.15
N GLU A 867 -0.60 -26.93 15.90
CA GLU A 867 -1.59 -26.07 15.24
C GLU A 867 -1.18 -24.59 15.39
N ASN A 868 0.04 -24.25 14.94
CA ASN A 868 0.57 -22.89 15.04
C ASN A 868 -0.02 -21.95 13.98
N ASP A 869 0.37 -20.69 14.03
CA ASP A 869 -0.22 -19.62 13.22
C ASP A 869 -0.12 -19.83 11.70
N LEU A 870 0.89 -20.55 11.22
CA LEU A 870 0.96 -20.92 9.80
C LEU A 870 0.23 -22.24 9.51
N GLY A 871 0.38 -23.22 10.40
CA GLY A 871 0.03 -24.62 10.15
C GLY A 871 -1.32 -25.07 10.72
N CYS A 872 -2.07 -24.21 11.39
CA CYS A 872 -3.33 -24.60 12.02
C CYS A 872 -4.37 -25.08 11.00
N GLU A 873 -4.89 -26.27 11.26
CA GLU A 873 -5.99 -26.96 10.56
C GLU A 873 -7.13 -27.34 11.53
N ASP A 874 -6.83 -27.43 12.84
CA ASP A 874 -7.79 -27.82 13.89
C ASP A 874 -7.87 -26.80 15.04
N TRP A 875 -8.93 -25.98 15.05
CA TRP A 875 -9.23 -25.09 16.17
C TRP A 875 -9.68 -25.81 17.44
N ARG A 876 -9.92 -27.13 17.41
CA ARG A 876 -10.15 -27.93 18.65
C ARG A 876 -8.92 -28.07 19.51
N SER A 877 -7.75 -27.69 19.00
CA SER A 877 -6.55 -27.54 19.82
C SER A 877 -6.73 -26.56 20.99
N ARG A 878 -7.71 -25.66 20.92
CA ARG A 878 -8.02 -24.61 21.91
C ARG A 878 -9.50 -24.65 22.34
N ASP A 879 -10.16 -25.80 22.28
CA ASP A 879 -11.59 -25.99 22.63
C ASP A 879 -12.03 -25.35 23.96
N GLN A 880 -11.30 -25.59 25.05
CA GLN A 880 -11.57 -25.02 26.39
C GLN A 880 -11.21 -23.53 26.45
N SER A 881 -10.21 -23.09 25.70
CA SER A 881 -9.87 -21.67 25.59
C SER A 881 -11.00 -20.87 24.96
N TRP A 882 -11.70 -21.43 23.96
CA TRP A 882 -12.90 -20.82 23.37
C TRP A 882 -14.08 -20.74 24.35
N ASP A 883 -14.23 -21.75 25.22
CA ASP A 883 -15.21 -21.67 26.32
C ASP A 883 -14.88 -20.54 27.29
N ALA A 884 -13.60 -20.30 27.60
CA ALA A 884 -13.19 -19.19 28.44
C ALA A 884 -13.55 -17.83 27.81
N CYS A 885 -13.36 -17.67 26.49
CA CYS A 885 -13.81 -16.48 25.75
C CYS A 885 -15.31 -16.24 25.92
N ARG A 886 -16.13 -17.26 25.67
CA ARG A 886 -17.59 -17.18 25.85
C ARG A 886 -17.96 -16.83 27.29
N VAL A 887 -17.37 -17.50 28.28
CA VAL A 887 -17.63 -17.28 29.72
C VAL A 887 -17.33 -15.83 30.13
N ALA A 888 -16.26 -15.24 29.61
CA ALA A 888 -15.92 -13.84 29.90
C ALA A 888 -16.91 -12.86 29.23
N ILE A 889 -17.27 -13.09 27.96
CA ILE A 889 -18.26 -12.25 27.26
C ILE A 889 -19.62 -12.33 27.96
N GLU A 890 -20.08 -13.53 28.32
CA GLU A 890 -21.34 -13.77 29.02
C GLU A 890 -21.37 -13.07 30.38
N PHE A 891 -20.25 -12.97 31.10
CA PHE A 891 -20.18 -12.21 32.35
C PHE A 891 -20.61 -10.76 32.15
N PHE A 892 -20.05 -10.07 31.16
CA PHE A 892 -20.37 -8.66 30.92
C PHE A 892 -21.79 -8.49 30.37
N GLN A 893 -22.18 -9.34 29.40
CA GLN A 893 -23.46 -9.22 28.71
C GLN A 893 -24.65 -9.65 29.57
N ASN A 894 -24.60 -10.83 30.19
CA ASN A 894 -25.75 -11.41 30.90
C ASN A 894 -25.98 -10.76 32.27
N ASN A 895 -24.98 -10.08 32.82
CA ASN A 895 -25.10 -9.37 34.10
C ASN A 895 -25.29 -7.86 33.94
N ALA A 896 -25.53 -7.36 32.72
CA ALA A 896 -25.73 -5.94 32.41
C ALA A 896 -24.61 -5.05 32.99
N VAL A 897 -23.35 -5.47 32.84
CA VAL A 897 -22.19 -4.66 33.25
C VAL A 897 -22.00 -3.56 32.21
N PRO A 898 -22.01 -2.26 32.58
CA PRO A 898 -21.93 -1.15 31.63
C PRO A 898 -20.49 -0.88 31.17
N PHE A 899 -19.78 -1.90 30.69
CA PHE A 899 -18.34 -1.85 30.42
C PHE A 899 -17.91 -0.71 29.48
N TRP A 900 -18.80 -0.24 28.61
CA TRP A 900 -18.55 0.89 27.72
C TRP A 900 -18.45 2.25 28.44
N GLU A 901 -18.99 2.37 29.65
CA GLU A 901 -18.86 3.54 30.53
C GLU A 901 -17.79 3.36 31.62
N MET A 902 -17.21 2.16 31.71
CA MET A 902 -16.25 1.85 32.75
C MET A 902 -14.82 2.11 32.28
N VAL A 903 -13.95 2.50 33.23
CA VAL A 903 -12.52 2.69 33.01
C VAL A 903 -11.73 1.78 33.95
N ASN A 904 -10.47 1.51 33.63
CA ASN A 904 -9.56 0.86 34.58
C ASN A 904 -9.47 1.71 35.87
N ALA A 905 -9.41 1.02 37.00
CA ALA A 905 -9.37 1.63 38.34
C ALA A 905 -8.61 0.72 39.33
N ASP A 906 -7.50 0.12 38.88
CA ASP A 906 -6.72 -0.85 39.65
C ASP A 906 -6.20 -0.31 40.99
N GLU A 907 -5.98 1.00 41.07
CA GLU A 907 -5.60 1.70 42.29
C GLU A 907 -6.63 1.51 43.41
N LEU A 908 -7.93 1.39 43.09
CA LEU A 908 -8.99 1.17 44.07
C LEU A 908 -8.85 -0.19 44.78
N VAL A 909 -8.20 -1.15 44.14
CA VAL A 909 -7.89 -2.44 44.76
C VAL A 909 -6.41 -2.53 45.12
N GLY A 910 -5.66 -1.43 45.15
CA GLY A 910 -4.24 -1.43 45.54
C GLY A 910 -3.30 -2.09 44.53
N ASN A 911 -3.61 -1.99 43.22
CA ASN A 911 -2.73 -2.40 42.12
C ASN A 911 -2.33 -1.20 41.24
N GLU A 912 -1.71 -0.17 41.83
CA GLU A 912 -1.21 1.02 41.12
C GLU A 912 -0.14 0.71 40.05
N LYS A 913 0.40 -0.52 40.02
CA LYS A 913 1.40 -0.95 39.05
C LYS A 913 0.79 -1.60 37.80
N HIS A 914 -0.53 -1.81 37.79
CA HIS A 914 -1.24 -2.54 36.75
C HIS A 914 -0.62 -3.94 36.49
N ASP A 915 -0.12 -4.60 37.54
CA ASP A 915 0.43 -5.95 37.44
C ASP A 915 -0.68 -7.02 37.51
N ASN A 916 -0.34 -8.29 37.34
CA ASN A 916 -1.32 -9.37 37.23
C ASN A 916 -1.81 -9.90 38.61
N SER A 917 -1.69 -9.11 39.68
CA SER A 917 -2.11 -9.53 41.03
C SER A 917 -3.63 -9.50 41.21
N LYS A 918 -4.29 -8.47 40.68
CA LYS A 918 -5.75 -8.23 40.71
C LYS A 918 -6.08 -7.05 39.80
N TYR A 919 -7.27 -7.04 39.21
CA TYR A 919 -7.71 -5.95 38.34
C TYR A 919 -8.99 -5.32 38.85
N CYS A 920 -9.20 -4.05 38.52
CA CYS A 920 -10.44 -3.34 38.79
C CYS A 920 -10.85 -2.52 37.57
N LEU A 921 -12.11 -2.67 37.19
CA LEU A 921 -12.79 -1.86 36.19
C LEU A 921 -13.97 -1.18 36.88
N ALA A 922 -14.15 0.13 36.71
CA ALA A 922 -15.13 0.89 37.48
C ALA A 922 -15.93 1.89 36.64
N LYS A 923 -17.24 1.95 36.93
CA LYS A 923 -18.06 3.15 36.78
C LYS A 923 -18.28 3.69 38.18
N ALA A 924 -17.42 4.62 38.58
CA ALA A 924 -17.35 5.13 39.95
C ALA A 924 -18.74 5.53 40.50
N GLY A 925 -19.05 5.05 41.71
CA GLY A 925 -20.32 5.29 42.40
C GLY A 925 -21.48 4.39 42.00
N GLU A 926 -21.34 3.55 40.96
CA GLU A 926 -22.43 2.73 40.42
C GLU A 926 -22.09 1.24 40.34
N ALA A 927 -20.99 0.89 39.68
CA ALA A 927 -20.60 -0.50 39.45
C ALA A 927 -19.08 -0.66 39.41
N TYR A 928 -18.59 -1.74 40.02
CA TYR A 928 -17.18 -2.12 40.03
C TYR A 928 -17.06 -3.60 39.71
N VAL A 929 -16.11 -3.96 38.86
CA VAL A 929 -15.72 -5.34 38.61
C VAL A 929 -14.31 -5.51 39.17
N VAL A 930 -14.13 -6.47 40.06
CA VAL A 930 -12.82 -6.87 40.58
C VAL A 930 -12.50 -8.27 40.06
N TYR A 931 -11.37 -8.44 39.40
CA TYR A 931 -10.89 -9.76 38.98
C TYR A 931 -9.70 -10.19 39.83
N LEU A 932 -9.75 -11.41 40.34
CA LEU A 932 -8.72 -12.00 41.21
C LEU A 932 -8.06 -13.19 40.48
N PRO A 933 -6.98 -13.00 39.70
CA PRO A 933 -6.31 -14.05 38.93
C PRO A 933 -5.87 -15.28 39.74
N ASN A 934 -5.58 -15.10 41.03
CA ASN A 934 -5.11 -16.15 41.93
C ASN A 934 -6.12 -16.50 43.03
N GLY A 935 -7.37 -16.04 42.89
CA GLY A 935 -8.41 -16.23 43.89
C GLY A 935 -8.23 -15.39 45.16
N GLY A 936 -8.85 -15.85 46.24
CA GLY A 936 -8.81 -15.25 47.56
C GLY A 936 -9.80 -14.10 47.74
N THR A 937 -9.39 -13.09 48.50
CA THR A 937 -10.14 -11.87 48.81
C THR A 937 -9.29 -10.65 48.51
N THR A 938 -9.92 -9.47 48.43
CA THR A 938 -9.20 -8.21 48.49
C THR A 938 -10.06 -7.11 49.13
N SER A 939 -9.45 -5.99 49.46
CA SER A 939 -10.17 -4.76 49.78
C SER A 939 -10.34 -3.89 48.55
N ILE A 940 -11.43 -3.14 48.51
CA ILE A 940 -11.69 -2.10 47.52
C ILE A 940 -11.91 -0.76 48.24
N ASP A 941 -11.27 0.30 47.75
CA ASP A 941 -11.48 1.67 48.23
C ASP A 941 -12.72 2.26 47.57
N LEU A 942 -13.76 2.47 48.40
CA LEU A 942 -15.01 3.12 48.00
C LEU A 942 -15.18 4.47 48.72
N SER A 943 -14.08 5.13 49.11
CA SER A 943 -14.11 6.40 49.84
C SER A 943 -14.86 7.51 49.09
N ASP A 944 -14.75 7.52 47.76
CA ASP A 944 -15.43 8.51 46.88
C ASP A 944 -16.81 8.05 46.40
N ALA A 945 -17.31 6.91 46.88
CA ALA A 945 -18.64 6.39 46.57
C ALA A 945 -19.53 6.37 47.82
N ASP A 946 -20.84 6.57 47.63
CA ASP A 946 -21.83 6.49 48.69
C ASP A 946 -22.84 5.36 48.47
N GLY A 947 -23.59 5.03 49.51
CA GLY A 947 -24.64 4.01 49.47
C GLY A 947 -24.15 2.59 49.75
N GLU A 948 -25.05 1.62 49.58
CA GLU A 948 -24.78 0.19 49.76
C GLU A 948 -24.54 -0.45 48.40
N PHE A 949 -23.57 -1.36 48.30
CA PHE A 949 -23.27 -2.14 47.11
C PHE A 949 -23.48 -3.62 47.41
N GLN A 950 -24.18 -4.33 46.55
CA GLN A 950 -24.25 -5.79 46.56
C GLN A 950 -22.95 -6.38 46.02
N VAL A 951 -22.47 -7.46 46.63
CA VAL A 951 -21.26 -8.18 46.24
C VAL A 951 -21.62 -9.56 45.72
N HIS A 952 -21.28 -9.82 44.46
CA HIS A 952 -21.58 -11.08 43.79
C HIS A 952 -20.33 -11.65 43.10
N TRP A 953 -20.19 -12.97 43.12
CA TRP A 953 -19.05 -13.71 42.60
C TRP A 953 -19.43 -14.46 41.33
N TYR A 954 -18.55 -14.45 40.33
CA TYR A 954 -18.70 -15.14 39.06
C TYR A 954 -17.51 -16.06 38.81
N ASN A 955 -17.80 -17.33 38.51
CA ASN A 955 -16.77 -18.32 38.25
C ASN A 955 -16.19 -18.12 36.84
N ALA A 956 -15.01 -17.50 36.76
CA ALA A 956 -14.36 -17.16 35.50
C ALA A 956 -13.90 -18.38 34.67
N ARG A 957 -13.98 -19.60 35.21
CA ARG A 957 -13.56 -20.85 34.54
C ARG A 957 -14.71 -21.51 33.78
N ILE A 958 -15.89 -21.57 34.40
CA ILE A 958 -17.03 -22.34 33.89
C ILE A 958 -18.28 -21.48 33.64
N GLY A 959 -18.28 -20.23 34.10
CA GLY A 959 -19.42 -19.32 34.00
C GLY A 959 -20.59 -19.70 34.90
N GLY A 960 -21.80 -19.35 34.45
CA GLY A 960 -23.06 -19.59 35.17
C GLY A 960 -23.62 -18.34 35.85
N ASP A 961 -24.49 -18.53 36.84
CA ASP A 961 -25.11 -17.42 37.56
C ASP A 961 -24.14 -16.77 38.55
N LEU A 962 -24.40 -15.50 38.88
CA LEU A 962 -23.77 -14.81 39.99
C LEU A 962 -24.07 -15.50 41.32
N GLN A 963 -23.07 -15.61 42.19
CA GLN A 963 -23.12 -16.35 43.45
C GLN A 963 -22.83 -15.44 44.64
N SER A 964 -23.42 -15.76 45.79
CA SER A 964 -23.09 -15.09 47.06
C SER A 964 -21.79 -15.64 47.65
N GLY A 965 -20.87 -14.75 47.99
CA GLY A 965 -19.69 -15.07 48.80
C GLY A 965 -19.96 -14.93 50.30
N SER A 966 -18.90 -14.84 51.10
CA SER A 966 -19.01 -14.64 52.56
C SER A 966 -19.53 -13.25 52.95
N VAL A 967 -19.38 -12.26 52.06
CA VAL A 967 -19.91 -10.90 52.19
C VAL A 967 -20.93 -10.70 51.06
N LYS A 968 -22.09 -10.15 51.41
CA LYS A 968 -23.22 -9.93 50.47
C LYS A 968 -23.43 -8.46 50.12
N THR A 969 -23.15 -7.58 51.07
CA THR A 969 -23.24 -6.13 50.89
C THR A 969 -22.06 -5.44 51.57
N VAL A 970 -21.66 -4.30 51.02
CA VAL A 970 -20.66 -3.38 51.58
C VAL A 970 -21.17 -1.95 51.48
N SER A 971 -20.76 -1.08 52.39
CA SER A 971 -21.11 0.35 52.36
C SER A 971 -19.97 1.17 51.76
N GLY A 972 -20.29 2.12 50.89
CA GLY A 972 -19.36 3.16 50.45
C GLY A 972 -18.95 4.11 51.58
N GLY A 973 -18.00 5.00 51.29
CA GLY A 973 -17.44 5.97 52.22
C GLY A 973 -16.15 5.52 52.91
N GLY A 974 -15.54 4.42 52.46
CA GLY A 974 -14.25 3.95 52.94
C GLY A 974 -13.77 2.68 52.22
N SER A 975 -12.62 2.17 52.65
CA SER A 975 -12.11 0.87 52.20
C SER A 975 -12.85 -0.28 52.87
N VAL A 976 -13.26 -1.27 52.07
CA VAL A 976 -14.07 -2.42 52.51
C VAL A 976 -13.53 -3.73 51.96
N GLU A 977 -13.70 -4.82 52.73
CA GLU A 977 -13.35 -6.18 52.32
C GLU A 977 -14.49 -6.82 51.51
N ILE A 978 -14.19 -7.38 50.34
CA ILE A 978 -15.21 -8.01 49.47
C ILE A 978 -15.55 -9.46 49.87
N GLY A 979 -14.84 -10.02 50.86
CA GLY A 979 -15.07 -11.35 51.40
C GLY A 979 -14.46 -12.49 50.58
N GLN A 980 -14.82 -13.73 50.91
CA GLN A 980 -14.32 -14.94 50.27
C GLN A 980 -15.30 -15.46 49.20
N PRO A 981 -14.79 -16.11 48.13
CA PRO A 981 -15.62 -16.77 47.14
C PRO A 981 -16.42 -17.93 47.74
N PRO A 982 -17.50 -18.36 47.07
CA PRO A 982 -18.35 -19.47 47.54
C PRO A 982 -17.62 -20.83 47.55
N ALA A 983 -16.61 -21.02 46.71
CA ALA A 983 -15.81 -22.24 46.58
C ALA A 983 -14.45 -21.93 45.93
N ASP A 984 -13.56 -22.93 45.87
CA ASP A 984 -12.27 -22.87 45.15
C ASP A 984 -11.50 -21.56 45.40
N ALA A 985 -11.23 -21.27 46.68
CA ALA A 985 -10.69 -19.97 47.09
C ALA A 985 -9.28 -19.68 46.55
N ASP A 986 -8.57 -20.69 46.05
CA ASP A 986 -7.26 -20.59 45.41
C ASP A 986 -7.34 -20.45 43.87
N GLN A 987 -8.55 -20.37 43.30
CA GLN A 987 -8.80 -20.26 41.87
C GLN A 987 -9.39 -18.89 41.51
N ASP A 988 -9.32 -18.52 40.23
CA ASP A 988 -9.70 -17.19 39.73
C ASP A 988 -11.20 -16.86 39.81
N TRP A 989 -11.54 -15.65 40.23
CA TRP A 989 -12.93 -15.18 40.31
C TRP A 989 -13.06 -13.75 39.78
N ALA A 990 -14.20 -13.45 39.13
CA ALA A 990 -14.66 -12.08 38.93
C ALA A 990 -15.69 -11.74 39.99
N VAL A 991 -15.65 -10.52 40.52
CA VAL A 991 -16.54 -10.03 41.56
C VAL A 991 -17.22 -8.77 41.04
N LEU A 992 -18.54 -8.77 41.01
CA LEU A 992 -19.34 -7.61 40.63
C LEU A 992 -19.87 -6.94 41.91
N LEU A 993 -19.48 -5.68 42.10
CA LEU A 993 -20.09 -4.79 43.08
C LEU A 993 -21.04 -3.85 42.34
N ARG A 994 -22.30 -3.77 42.78
CA ARG A 994 -23.30 -2.90 42.18
C ARG A 994 -24.22 -2.31 43.24
N LYS A 995 -24.50 -1.01 43.09
CA LYS A 995 -25.39 -0.26 43.97
C LYS A 995 -26.85 -0.73 43.89
#